data_AF-A0A915D5U2-F1
#
_entry.id   AF-A0A915D5U2-F1
#
_cell.length_a   1.000
_cell.length_b   1.000
_cell.length_c   1.000
_cell.angle_alpha   90.00
_cell.angle_beta   90.00
_cell.angle_gamma   90.00
#
_symmetry.space_group_name_H-M   'P 1'
#
loop_
_entity.id
_entity.type
_entity.pdbx_description
1 polymer ?
#
loop_
_entity_poly.entity_id
_entity_poly.type
_entity_poly.pdbx_seq_one_letter_code
_entity_poly.pdbx_strand_id
1 'polypeptide(L)'
;MTVKALNTIVSSPLKMSELSKILPDVLPLLADFLRKNQRTLRIITLNLLESLVTKFSQGGLESTGLIRVVKEVPSLINEQDLQISFLSLKFITDVINCYPDQISDCLPSLFSSLITLTQSSLLQGATLNAALNLFTALVKSPLPNKPTFEEILDRLSAAAYGSKSQLLHRQAYISIAKSIAVVAHAHSDLNKASKLITKLQALLAADNQSDSVKLFAILTLGELGRIYSSVYSNIKPQIEPEHLIIQSFNCHLEEIKTAASYALGSLAVGNLQKFLPFLLQEINQNPKRQYLLLHALKEVISSESSVGAEVGNTPNHHVFQAGIHQIWQVLVEHCDCTEEGIRNIVAECLGKLCLVDPQRFLPDLLSCAQDPSARIRGTAVTAVRFMIVDHPLPVDEFLRPVIGKFLATVCDPDLQVRRVAIVTLNSAAHNKPKLIRDCLQSLLPALYSETEVKKELVYEVEMGPFKHIVDDGLDLRKAAFECMYTLAEQCIDKIDVFEYMKYCENGLKDQHDIKLLTFLMLIRISCKCALQVSQRIDRFCELIKPQLLLRPKQNAVKQENEKQDELKRSAVRTVLALKRVPNHDRSQKMSDLMEIIRSNPDLALMHEALERDNSTRSMAGKHLNCGHSGKYGHSQRLAGHMFFAAGFSVHCSTLLYYVVPDFMQHTFFLNFVCFPFNDYTNLTMYGVRSTGRNFYLMGDSTTSKEKTASSCSLPKLGVWHILPASISAQFSKNNASHEEMERSLDEGSQSVVIYLHGNSFDRTTKHRCELYNVLSAMDFHVLAIDYRGYGDSSGKPSENGLAEDAHNIYTYARKMAPSKNIFVWGHSMGTGVASRLVAELSDASRQPEALVLESPFNNLPDVIRRHPFSAPMRMLPLFGHYIVDKFVIESLVSSGLVMSSDKHLQRVTCPILVLHAEDDHIIPVDLAKKLVATASEAKRQVKYVEFEAHRQLMHKYIHRARNFLKYSMTSCPAVKCLAGPRIEIEFVFLSKNLLFLFVKCVLVMSQSIRLCLCDFIFQAFSFLYRLSQPCGLEEMII
;
A
#
# COMPACT_ATOMS: atom_id res chain seq x y z
N MET A 1 -9.67 -32.12 -31.35
CA MET A 1 -10.59 -33.27 -31.48
C MET A 1 -9.84 -34.57 -31.25
N THR A 2 -8.75 -34.85 -31.97
CA THR A 2 -7.97 -36.10 -31.88
C THR A 2 -7.43 -36.42 -30.47
N VAL A 3 -6.79 -35.46 -29.78
CA VAL A 3 -6.24 -35.70 -28.41
C VAL A 3 -7.35 -35.99 -27.39
N LYS A 4 -8.53 -35.35 -27.51
CA LYS A 4 -9.69 -35.65 -26.65
C LYS A 4 -10.26 -37.05 -26.90
N ALA A 5 -10.30 -37.47 -28.16
CA ALA A 5 -10.74 -38.82 -28.53
C ALA A 5 -9.79 -39.87 -27.95
N LEU A 6 -8.47 -39.67 -28.09
CA LEU A 6 -7.48 -40.54 -27.43
C LEU A 6 -7.65 -40.55 -25.91
N ASN A 7 -7.89 -39.40 -25.27
CA ASN A 7 -8.10 -39.35 -23.83
C ASN A 7 -9.32 -40.19 -23.41
N THR A 8 -10.40 -40.14 -24.19
CA THR A 8 -11.61 -40.95 -23.94
C THR A 8 -11.31 -42.45 -24.08
N ILE A 9 -10.50 -42.84 -25.07
CA ILE A 9 -10.08 -44.23 -25.28
C ILE A 9 -9.19 -44.71 -24.12
N VAL A 10 -8.23 -43.88 -23.69
CA VAL A 10 -7.33 -44.19 -22.57
C VAL A 10 -8.12 -44.30 -21.27
N SER A 11 -9.00 -43.36 -20.95
CA SER A 11 -9.82 -43.40 -19.74
C SER A 11 -10.92 -44.46 -19.75
N SER A 12 -11.10 -45.21 -20.86
CA SER A 12 -12.08 -46.30 -20.93
C SER A 12 -11.77 -47.43 -19.93
N PRO A 13 -12.78 -47.98 -19.24
CA PRO A 13 -12.62 -49.12 -18.32
C PRO A 13 -12.20 -50.41 -19.04
N LEU A 14 -12.29 -50.46 -20.38
CA LEU A 14 -11.83 -51.59 -21.18
C LEU A 14 -10.28 -51.63 -21.22
N LYS A 15 -9.71 -52.78 -20.83
CA LYS A 15 -8.25 -53.04 -20.88
C LYS A 15 -7.80 -53.26 -22.32
N MET A 16 -7.49 -52.17 -23.03
CA MET A 16 -6.93 -52.23 -24.38
C MET A 16 -5.40 -52.37 -24.31
N SER A 17 -4.89 -53.61 -24.31
CA SER A 17 -3.45 -53.92 -24.29
C SER A 17 -2.69 -53.43 -25.53
N GLU A 18 -3.38 -53.14 -26.64
CA GLU A 18 -2.76 -52.72 -27.90
C GLU A 18 -2.33 -51.26 -27.96
N LEU A 19 -2.76 -50.43 -27.00
CA LEU A 19 -2.40 -49.01 -26.95
C LEU A 19 -0.89 -48.78 -26.77
N SER A 20 -0.15 -49.75 -26.21
CA SER A 20 1.31 -49.66 -26.07
C SER A 20 2.04 -49.57 -27.42
N LYS A 21 1.46 -50.13 -28.50
CA LYS A 21 2.06 -50.13 -29.84
C LYS A 21 2.16 -48.74 -30.47
N ILE A 22 1.27 -47.81 -30.09
CA ILE A 22 1.23 -46.45 -30.65
C ILE A 22 1.96 -45.40 -29.79
N LEU A 23 2.31 -45.73 -28.55
CA LEU A 23 2.94 -44.79 -27.62
C LEU A 23 4.28 -44.22 -28.10
N PRO A 24 5.19 -44.99 -28.75
CA PRO A 24 6.46 -44.45 -29.24
C PRO A 24 6.30 -43.29 -30.23
N ASP A 25 5.25 -43.31 -31.05
CA ASP A 25 4.96 -42.25 -32.03
C ASP A 25 4.14 -41.11 -31.41
N VAL A 26 3.25 -41.42 -30.46
CA VAL A 26 2.35 -40.45 -29.85
C VAL A 26 3.06 -39.56 -28.83
N LEU A 27 3.93 -40.11 -27.97
CA LEU A 27 4.58 -39.34 -26.89
C LEU A 27 5.42 -38.15 -27.40
N PRO A 28 6.25 -38.29 -28.45
CA PRO A 28 6.96 -37.16 -29.04
C PRO A 28 6.04 -36.06 -29.58
N LEU A 29 4.91 -36.44 -30.20
CA LEU A 29 3.92 -35.49 -30.71
C LEU A 29 3.23 -34.73 -29.57
N LEU A 30 2.93 -35.42 -28.46
CA LEU A 30 2.37 -34.78 -27.26
C LEU A 30 3.37 -33.77 -26.67
N ALA A 31 4.67 -34.09 -26.64
CA ALA A 31 5.71 -33.13 -26.22
C ALA A 31 5.71 -31.88 -27.11
N ASP A 32 5.60 -32.03 -28.42
CA ASP A 32 5.53 -30.89 -29.34
C ASP A 32 4.24 -30.06 -29.16
N PHE A 33 3.12 -30.69 -28.78
CA PHE A 33 1.89 -29.97 -28.41
C PHE A 33 2.02 -29.16 -27.13
N LEU A 34 2.82 -29.60 -26.16
CA LEU A 34 3.10 -28.82 -24.95
C LEU A 34 3.86 -27.53 -25.26
N ARG A 35 4.78 -27.54 -26.24
CA ARG A 35 5.51 -26.33 -26.67
C ARG A 35 4.62 -25.29 -27.34
N LYS A 36 3.61 -25.71 -28.11
CA LYS A 36 2.71 -24.78 -28.82
C LYS A 36 2.02 -23.83 -27.85
N ASN A 37 1.99 -22.54 -28.18
CA ASN A 37 1.36 -21.50 -27.36
C ASN A 37 -0.18 -21.49 -27.49
N GLN A 38 -0.82 -22.64 -27.24
CA GLN A 38 -2.27 -22.81 -27.30
C GLN A 38 -2.77 -23.42 -25.99
N ARG A 39 -3.33 -22.59 -25.11
CA ARG A 39 -3.76 -22.96 -23.75
C ARG A 39 -4.66 -24.20 -23.71
N THR A 40 -5.71 -24.23 -24.54
CA THR A 40 -6.66 -25.35 -24.59
C THR A 40 -5.99 -26.66 -25.00
N LEU A 41 -5.02 -26.61 -25.92
CA LEU A 41 -4.28 -27.78 -26.36
C LEU A 41 -3.40 -28.32 -25.23
N ARG A 42 -2.65 -27.46 -24.53
CA ARG A 42 -1.82 -27.84 -23.38
C ARG A 42 -2.62 -28.56 -22.29
N ILE A 43 -3.78 -28.02 -21.92
CA ILE A 43 -4.65 -28.63 -20.89
C ILE A 43 -5.13 -30.03 -21.31
N ILE A 44 -5.61 -30.18 -22.55
CA ILE A 44 -6.09 -31.48 -23.04
C ILE A 44 -4.93 -32.49 -23.12
N THR A 45 -3.76 -32.04 -23.58
CA THR A 45 -2.55 -32.88 -23.65
C THR A 45 -2.10 -33.34 -22.27
N LEU A 46 -2.06 -32.45 -21.26
CA LEU A 46 -1.69 -32.80 -19.88
C LEU A 46 -2.68 -33.81 -19.26
N ASN A 47 -3.99 -33.62 -19.45
CA ASN A 47 -5.00 -34.58 -18.97
C ASN A 47 -4.85 -35.98 -19.63
N LEU A 48 -4.49 -36.01 -20.92
CA LEU A 48 -4.18 -37.27 -21.61
C LEU A 48 -2.93 -37.93 -21.04
N LEU A 49 -1.87 -37.16 -20.82
CA LEU A 49 -0.61 -37.67 -20.26
C LEU A 49 -0.82 -38.22 -18.84
N GLU A 50 -1.59 -37.55 -18.00
CA GLU A 50 -1.98 -38.04 -16.67
C GLU A 50 -2.75 -39.37 -16.74
N SER A 51 -3.74 -39.45 -17.64
CA SER A 51 -4.53 -40.68 -17.85
C SER A 51 -3.66 -41.84 -18.36
N LEU A 52 -2.66 -41.54 -19.20
CA LEU A 52 -1.71 -42.52 -19.71
C LEU A 52 -0.81 -43.07 -18.59
N VAL A 53 -0.23 -42.20 -17.76
CA VAL A 53 0.63 -42.64 -16.63
C VAL A 53 -0.16 -43.48 -15.64
N THR A 54 -1.40 -43.07 -15.33
CA THR A 54 -2.27 -43.82 -14.42
C THR A 54 -2.60 -45.22 -14.96
N LYS A 55 -2.93 -45.32 -16.26
CA LYS A 55 -3.33 -46.59 -16.90
C LYS A 55 -2.17 -47.55 -17.13
N PHE A 56 -0.98 -47.02 -17.43
CA PHE A 56 0.23 -47.80 -17.64
C PHE A 56 1.15 -47.78 -16.42
N SER A 57 0.64 -47.68 -15.19
CA SER A 57 1.47 -47.56 -13.98
C SER A 57 2.40 -48.77 -13.72
N GLN A 58 2.09 -49.95 -14.27
CA GLN A 58 2.87 -51.19 -14.10
C GLN A 58 3.90 -51.45 -15.22
N GLY A 59 4.21 -50.43 -16.04
CA GLY A 59 5.18 -50.51 -17.12
C GLY A 59 4.57 -50.32 -18.51
N GLY A 60 5.44 -50.14 -19.51
CA GLY A 60 5.06 -49.96 -20.93
C GLY A 60 5.08 -48.53 -21.45
N LEU A 61 5.33 -47.53 -20.59
CA LEU A 61 5.55 -46.12 -20.98
C LEU A 61 7.04 -45.71 -20.98
N GLU A 62 7.93 -46.57 -20.47
CA GLU A 62 9.38 -46.40 -20.42
C GLU A 62 9.96 -46.29 -21.83
N SER A 63 10.15 -45.05 -22.28
CA SER A 63 10.56 -44.77 -23.65
C SER A 63 11.28 -43.43 -23.72
N THR A 64 12.14 -43.26 -24.73
CA THR A 64 12.75 -41.97 -25.07
C THR A 64 11.70 -40.87 -25.31
N GLY A 65 10.48 -41.27 -25.72
CA GLY A 65 9.33 -40.38 -25.86
C GLY A 65 8.87 -39.75 -24.54
N LEU A 66 8.83 -40.51 -23.44
CA LEU A 66 8.45 -39.99 -22.12
C LEU A 66 9.49 -38.98 -21.60
N ILE A 67 10.79 -39.28 -21.76
CA ILE A 67 11.88 -38.34 -21.39
C ILE A 67 11.68 -37.01 -22.12
N ARG A 68 11.33 -37.05 -23.41
CA ARG A 68 11.08 -35.84 -24.21
C ARG A 68 9.90 -35.04 -23.66
N VAL A 69 8.81 -35.69 -23.24
CA VAL A 69 7.66 -35.02 -22.60
C VAL A 69 8.08 -34.37 -21.28
N VAL A 70 8.78 -35.11 -20.41
CA VAL A 70 9.21 -34.62 -19.09
C VAL A 70 10.15 -33.41 -19.21
N LYS A 71 11.00 -33.35 -20.24
CA LYS A 71 11.90 -32.22 -20.50
C LYS A 71 11.16 -30.91 -20.83
N GLU A 72 9.92 -30.97 -21.32
CA GLU A 72 9.12 -29.77 -21.62
C GLU A 72 8.43 -29.19 -20.36
N VAL A 73 8.18 -30.02 -19.35
CA VAL A 73 7.33 -29.66 -18.20
C VAL A 73 7.86 -28.50 -17.34
N PRO A 74 9.17 -28.36 -17.05
CA PRO A 74 9.67 -27.24 -16.24
C PRO A 74 9.30 -25.86 -16.78
N SER A 75 9.17 -25.72 -18.11
CA SER A 75 8.75 -24.46 -18.75
C SER A 75 7.26 -24.12 -18.53
N LEU A 76 6.45 -25.14 -18.25
CA LEU A 76 5.01 -25.01 -18.02
C LEU A 76 4.69 -24.67 -16.55
N ILE A 77 5.62 -24.90 -15.63
CA ILE A 77 5.48 -24.60 -14.20
C ILE A 77 5.88 -23.15 -13.97
N ASN A 78 4.89 -22.25 -13.98
CA ASN A 78 5.06 -20.83 -13.69
C ASN A 78 3.77 -20.22 -13.11
N GLU A 79 3.85 -18.96 -12.66
CA GLU A 79 2.72 -18.26 -12.04
C GLU A 79 1.71 -17.68 -13.04
N GLN A 80 2.03 -17.62 -14.34
CA GLN A 80 1.16 -17.01 -15.36
C GLN A 80 -0.11 -17.84 -15.62
N ASP A 81 -0.03 -19.16 -15.52
CA ASP A 81 -1.18 -20.06 -15.67
C ASP A 81 -1.17 -21.19 -14.62
N LEU A 82 -1.70 -20.87 -13.43
CA LEU A 82 -1.76 -21.80 -12.30
C LEU A 82 -2.50 -23.11 -12.59
N GLN A 83 -3.42 -23.13 -13.56
CA GLN A 83 -4.13 -24.35 -13.96
C GLN A 83 -3.21 -25.30 -14.73
N ILE A 84 -2.41 -24.77 -15.67
CA ILE A 84 -1.41 -25.56 -16.39
C ILE A 84 -0.32 -26.03 -15.41
N SER A 85 0.13 -25.16 -14.50
CA SER A 85 1.08 -25.54 -13.45
C SER A 85 0.52 -26.64 -12.57
N PHE A 86 -0.74 -26.55 -12.12
CA PHE A 86 -1.41 -27.61 -11.35
C PHE A 86 -1.39 -28.97 -12.06
N LEU A 87 -1.82 -29.02 -13.33
CA LEU A 87 -1.84 -30.26 -14.11
C LEU A 87 -0.43 -30.80 -14.37
N SER A 88 0.53 -29.91 -14.61
CA SER A 88 1.94 -30.25 -14.83
C SER A 88 2.58 -30.85 -13.58
N LEU A 89 2.33 -30.25 -12.42
CA LEU A 89 2.81 -30.73 -11.12
C LEU A 89 2.22 -32.11 -10.79
N LYS A 90 0.91 -32.30 -11.05
CA LYS A 90 0.24 -33.59 -10.85
C LYS A 90 0.83 -34.68 -11.76
N PHE A 91 0.93 -34.39 -13.06
CA PHE A 91 1.53 -35.31 -14.03
C PHE A 91 2.95 -35.74 -13.61
N ILE A 92 3.82 -34.79 -13.24
CA ILE A 92 5.19 -35.13 -12.81
C ILE A 92 5.21 -35.93 -11.51
N THR A 93 4.30 -35.64 -10.57
CA THR A 93 4.15 -36.43 -9.34
C THR A 93 3.84 -37.88 -9.67
N ASP A 94 2.91 -38.12 -10.61
CA ASP A 94 2.56 -39.47 -11.05
C ASP A 94 3.73 -40.18 -11.76
N VAL A 95 4.50 -39.44 -12.57
CA VAL A 95 5.71 -39.97 -13.23
C VAL A 95 6.80 -40.32 -12.21
N ILE A 96 7.04 -39.52 -11.17
CA ILE A 96 8.02 -39.85 -10.10
C ILE A 96 7.63 -41.13 -9.38
N ASN A 97 6.34 -41.35 -9.15
CA ASN A 97 5.84 -42.51 -8.42
C ASN A 97 5.90 -43.79 -9.26
N CYS A 98 5.68 -43.70 -10.58
CA CYS A 98 5.64 -44.88 -11.47
C CYS A 98 6.96 -45.14 -12.22
N TYR A 99 7.70 -44.08 -12.57
CA TYR A 99 8.83 -44.10 -13.50
C TYR A 99 10.00 -43.19 -13.06
N PRO A 100 10.59 -43.42 -11.88
CA PRO A 100 11.58 -42.50 -11.27
C PRO A 100 12.83 -42.27 -12.14
N ASP A 101 13.33 -43.29 -12.83
CA ASP A 101 14.60 -43.21 -13.59
C ASP A 101 14.54 -42.19 -14.75
N GLN A 102 13.34 -41.93 -15.28
CA GLN A 102 13.12 -41.08 -16.46
C GLN A 102 13.25 -39.57 -16.16
N ILE A 103 13.35 -39.17 -14.90
CA ILE A 103 13.35 -37.77 -14.46
C ILE A 103 14.75 -37.23 -14.19
N SER A 104 15.75 -38.11 -14.02
CA SER A 104 17.11 -37.78 -13.59
C SER A 104 17.74 -36.61 -14.35
N ASP A 105 17.61 -36.57 -15.68
CA ASP A 105 18.11 -35.48 -16.55
C ASP A 105 17.42 -34.12 -16.32
N CYS A 106 16.14 -34.16 -15.97
CA CYS A 106 15.26 -32.98 -15.86
C CYS A 106 15.13 -32.47 -14.42
N LEU A 107 15.63 -33.22 -13.45
CA LEU A 107 15.49 -32.94 -12.02
C LEU A 107 15.98 -31.52 -11.63
N PRO A 108 17.14 -31.01 -12.12
CA PRO A 108 17.61 -29.68 -11.72
C PRO A 108 16.73 -28.53 -12.23
N SER A 109 16.24 -28.61 -13.48
CA SER A 109 15.37 -27.59 -14.06
C SER A 109 13.98 -27.62 -13.45
N LEU A 110 13.43 -28.82 -13.22
CA LEU A 110 12.16 -29.01 -12.50
C LEU A 110 12.22 -28.38 -11.10
N PHE A 111 13.30 -28.64 -10.35
CA PHE A 111 13.46 -28.12 -8.99
C PHE A 111 13.59 -26.59 -8.98
N SER A 112 14.29 -26.00 -9.94
CA SER A 112 14.38 -24.54 -10.09
C SER A 112 13.02 -23.88 -10.37
N SER A 113 12.23 -24.45 -11.31
CA SER A 113 10.88 -23.98 -11.59
C SER A 113 9.96 -24.12 -10.39
N LEU A 114 10.07 -25.22 -9.63
CA LEU A 114 9.28 -25.46 -8.43
C LEU A 114 9.60 -24.46 -7.32
N ILE A 115 10.88 -24.20 -7.03
CA ILE A 115 11.29 -23.18 -6.05
C ILE A 115 10.79 -21.80 -6.47
N THR A 116 10.95 -21.43 -7.74
CA THR A 116 10.47 -20.14 -8.25
C THR A 116 8.95 -20.01 -8.06
N LEU A 117 8.20 -21.08 -8.31
CA LEU A 117 6.75 -21.10 -8.07
C LEU A 117 6.39 -20.93 -6.60
N THR A 118 7.14 -21.51 -5.65
CA THR A 118 6.90 -21.33 -4.20
C THR A 118 7.05 -19.89 -3.73
N GLN A 119 7.79 -19.06 -4.48
CA GLN A 119 7.97 -17.64 -4.18
C GLN A 119 6.84 -16.76 -4.73
N SER A 120 5.91 -17.32 -5.51
CA SER A 120 4.78 -16.58 -6.10
C SER A 120 3.75 -16.18 -5.04
N SER A 121 3.26 -14.94 -5.14
CA SER A 121 2.13 -14.45 -4.34
C SER A 121 0.80 -15.10 -4.72
N LEU A 122 0.72 -15.72 -5.90
CA LEU A 122 -0.50 -16.31 -6.45
C LEU A 122 -0.66 -17.80 -6.11
N LEU A 123 0.38 -18.45 -5.56
CA LEU A 123 0.37 -19.88 -5.26
C LEU A 123 -0.53 -20.18 -4.04
N GLN A 124 -1.72 -20.73 -4.29
CA GLN A 124 -2.68 -21.09 -3.25
C GLN A 124 -3.59 -22.27 -3.70
N GLY A 125 -4.34 -22.84 -2.76
CA GLY A 125 -5.36 -23.86 -3.03
C GLY A 125 -4.80 -25.13 -3.68
N ALA A 126 -5.48 -25.61 -4.73
CA ALA A 126 -5.16 -26.88 -5.39
C ALA A 126 -3.74 -26.92 -5.99
N THR A 127 -3.26 -25.82 -6.57
CA THR A 127 -1.91 -25.74 -7.15
C THR A 127 -0.82 -25.84 -6.09
N LEU A 128 -1.01 -25.19 -4.94
CA LEU A 128 -0.09 -25.33 -3.80
C LEU A 128 -0.06 -26.79 -3.30
N ASN A 129 -1.23 -27.41 -3.10
CA ASN A 129 -1.30 -28.81 -2.68
C ASN A 129 -0.61 -29.75 -3.68
N ALA A 130 -0.75 -29.52 -4.99
CA ALA A 130 -0.03 -30.29 -6.00
C ALA A 130 1.50 -30.09 -5.92
N ALA A 131 1.98 -28.87 -5.65
CA ALA A 131 3.40 -28.59 -5.43
C ALA A 131 3.93 -29.32 -4.18
N LEU A 132 3.17 -29.32 -3.09
CA LEU A 132 3.52 -30.05 -1.86
C LEU A 132 3.56 -31.57 -2.07
N ASN A 133 2.59 -32.12 -2.80
CA ASN A 133 2.60 -33.54 -3.17
C ASN A 133 3.83 -33.89 -4.03
N LEU A 134 4.21 -33.00 -4.94
CA LEU A 134 5.43 -33.16 -5.74
C LEU A 134 6.68 -33.18 -4.85
N PHE A 135 6.83 -32.25 -3.89
CA PHE A 135 7.94 -32.31 -2.93
C PHE A 135 7.96 -33.63 -2.14
N THR A 136 6.80 -34.14 -1.74
CA THR A 136 6.69 -35.43 -1.04
C THR A 136 7.20 -36.58 -1.91
N ALA A 137 6.78 -36.65 -3.17
CA ALA A 137 7.21 -37.68 -4.11
C ALA A 137 8.73 -37.59 -4.40
N LEU A 138 9.25 -36.38 -4.62
CA LEU A 138 10.69 -36.14 -4.82
C LEU A 138 11.54 -36.62 -3.64
N VAL A 139 11.06 -36.42 -2.41
CA VAL A 139 11.77 -36.80 -1.19
C VAL A 139 11.63 -38.30 -0.87
N LYS A 140 10.52 -38.96 -1.22
CA LYS A 140 10.34 -40.39 -0.95
C LYS A 140 10.96 -41.30 -2.01
N SER A 141 10.98 -40.88 -3.27
CA SER A 141 11.49 -41.72 -4.36
C SER A 141 13.02 -41.77 -4.40
N PRO A 142 13.62 -42.95 -4.69
CA PRO A 142 15.06 -43.10 -4.88
C PRO A 142 15.46 -42.61 -6.28
N LEU A 143 15.83 -41.34 -6.41
CA LEU A 143 16.22 -40.71 -7.68
C LEU A 143 17.75 -40.55 -7.76
N PRO A 144 18.39 -40.82 -8.93
CA PRO A 144 19.78 -40.46 -9.19
C PRO A 144 19.98 -38.95 -9.12
N ASN A 145 21.11 -38.48 -8.57
CA ASN A 145 21.45 -37.05 -8.44
C ASN A 145 20.43 -36.19 -7.67
N LYS A 146 19.67 -36.82 -6.76
CA LYS A 146 18.75 -36.12 -5.88
C LYS A 146 19.49 -35.17 -4.94
N PRO A 147 19.07 -33.90 -4.80
CA PRO A 147 19.68 -32.98 -3.85
C PRO A 147 19.52 -33.49 -2.42
N THR A 148 20.53 -33.24 -1.59
CA THR A 148 20.49 -33.64 -0.17
C THR A 148 19.37 -32.90 0.57
N PHE A 149 18.95 -33.45 1.73
CA PHE A 149 17.94 -32.81 2.57
C PHE A 149 18.31 -31.36 2.90
N GLU A 150 19.58 -31.14 3.27
CA GLU A 150 20.14 -29.84 3.59
C GLU A 150 20.12 -28.88 2.39
N GLU A 151 20.50 -29.35 1.18
CA GLU A 151 20.44 -28.54 -0.04
C GLU A 151 19.03 -28.12 -0.43
N ILE A 152 18.03 -29.01 -0.25
CA ILE A 152 16.63 -28.68 -0.52
C ILE A 152 16.16 -27.57 0.42
N LEU A 153 16.46 -27.69 1.71
CA LEU A 153 16.08 -26.69 2.71
C LEU A 153 16.77 -25.35 2.47
N ASP A 154 18.07 -25.35 2.17
CA ASP A 154 18.82 -24.11 1.93
C ASP A 154 18.30 -23.39 0.68
N ARG A 155 17.96 -24.11 -0.39
CA ARG A 155 17.40 -23.48 -1.60
C ARG A 155 15.98 -22.95 -1.41
N LEU A 156 15.14 -23.63 -0.62
CA LEU A 156 13.79 -23.14 -0.28
C LEU A 156 13.86 -21.91 0.64
N SER A 157 14.75 -21.92 1.63
CA SER A 157 14.88 -20.86 2.63
C SER A 157 15.74 -19.68 2.18
N ALA A 158 16.56 -19.82 1.14
CA ALA A 158 17.41 -18.75 0.59
C ALA A 158 16.63 -17.47 0.28
N ALA A 159 15.43 -17.59 -0.28
CA ALA A 159 14.60 -16.42 -0.59
C ALA A 159 14.04 -15.73 0.68
N ALA A 160 13.86 -16.48 1.77
CA ALA A 160 13.44 -15.93 3.06
C ALA A 160 14.59 -15.25 3.83
N TYR A 161 15.84 -15.67 3.59
CA TYR A 161 17.05 -15.07 4.16
C TYR A 161 17.67 -13.95 3.30
N GLY A 162 17.12 -13.69 2.10
CA GLY A 162 17.63 -12.71 1.15
C GLY A 162 17.71 -11.29 1.72
N SER A 163 18.72 -10.53 1.25
CA SER A 163 18.94 -9.16 1.70
C SER A 163 17.80 -8.21 1.27
N LYS A 164 17.73 -7.05 1.92
CA LYS A 164 16.67 -6.02 1.93
C LYS A 164 16.11 -5.52 0.56
N SER A 165 16.52 -6.07 -0.59
CA SER A 165 16.12 -5.62 -1.93
C SER A 165 14.88 -6.32 -2.52
N GLN A 166 14.44 -7.46 -1.99
CA GLN A 166 13.18 -8.11 -2.41
C GLN A 166 12.43 -8.67 -1.20
N LEU A 167 11.53 -7.86 -0.63
CA LEU A 167 10.54 -8.36 0.33
C LEU A 167 9.56 -9.29 -0.40
N LEU A 168 9.57 -10.58 -0.05
CA LEU A 168 8.60 -11.54 -0.54
C LEU A 168 7.19 -11.19 -0.04
N HIS A 169 6.17 -11.55 -0.82
CA HIS A 169 4.78 -11.43 -0.39
C HIS A 169 4.47 -12.42 0.74
N ARG A 170 3.53 -12.09 1.66
CA ARG A 170 3.13 -12.96 2.79
C ARG A 170 2.81 -14.40 2.37
N GLN A 171 2.09 -14.57 1.26
CA GLN A 171 1.73 -15.88 0.74
C GLN A 171 2.94 -16.74 0.33
N ALA A 172 4.03 -16.12 -0.10
CA ALA A 172 5.27 -16.82 -0.45
C ALA A 172 5.92 -17.39 0.81
N TYR A 173 5.99 -16.63 1.92
CA TYR A 173 6.50 -17.16 3.19
C TYR A 173 5.69 -18.36 3.68
N ILE A 174 4.36 -18.33 3.58
CA ILE A 174 3.49 -19.47 3.93
C ILE A 174 3.77 -20.66 3.01
N SER A 175 3.90 -20.42 1.70
CA SER A 175 4.17 -21.48 0.72
C SER A 175 5.54 -22.14 0.93
N ILE A 176 6.57 -21.35 1.24
CA ILE A 176 7.91 -21.83 1.57
C ILE A 176 7.88 -22.61 2.90
N ALA A 177 7.23 -22.08 3.95
CA ALA A 177 7.09 -22.75 5.24
C ALA A 177 6.40 -24.11 5.11
N LYS A 178 5.29 -24.19 4.36
CA LYS A 178 4.59 -25.44 4.03
C LYS A 178 5.47 -26.41 3.28
N SER A 179 6.21 -25.93 2.28
CA SER A 179 7.12 -26.77 1.49
C SER A 179 8.22 -27.37 2.36
N ILE A 180 8.82 -26.58 3.24
CA ILE A 180 9.83 -27.04 4.21
C ILE A 180 9.26 -28.09 5.17
N ALA A 181 8.07 -27.84 5.71
CA ALA A 181 7.41 -28.78 6.62
C ALA A 181 7.10 -30.12 5.94
N VAL A 182 6.63 -30.09 4.69
CA VAL A 182 6.38 -31.30 3.89
C VAL A 182 7.66 -32.04 3.56
N VAL A 183 8.74 -31.35 3.20
CA VAL A 183 10.06 -31.98 2.96
C VAL A 183 10.59 -32.66 4.23
N ALA A 184 10.49 -31.99 5.38
CA ALA A 184 10.87 -32.56 6.67
C ALA A 184 10.07 -33.80 7.04
N HIS A 185 8.76 -33.77 6.83
CA HIS A 185 7.88 -34.92 7.06
C HIS A 185 8.19 -36.08 6.12
N ALA A 186 8.34 -35.81 4.82
CA ALA A 186 8.59 -36.84 3.81
C ALA A 186 9.92 -37.57 4.02
N HIS A 187 10.96 -36.87 4.50
CA HIS A 187 12.27 -37.46 4.79
C HIS A 187 12.26 -38.41 6.01
N SER A 188 11.28 -38.26 6.91
CA SER A 188 11.04 -39.15 8.07
C SER A 188 12.19 -39.26 9.10
N ASP A 189 13.20 -38.37 9.07
CA ASP A 189 14.30 -38.32 10.05
C ASP A 189 14.00 -37.27 11.16
N LEU A 190 13.63 -37.77 12.34
CA LEU A 190 13.33 -36.93 13.50
C LEU A 190 14.54 -36.10 13.97
N ASN A 191 15.77 -36.62 13.84
CA ASN A 191 16.96 -35.89 14.29
C ASN A 191 17.23 -34.67 13.42
N LYS A 192 17.07 -34.80 12.10
CA LYS A 192 17.21 -33.68 11.17
C LYS A 192 16.10 -32.64 11.34
N ALA A 193 14.85 -33.08 11.53
CA ALA A 193 13.75 -32.19 11.84
C ALA A 193 13.97 -31.44 13.16
N SER A 194 14.50 -32.11 14.19
CA SER A 194 14.86 -31.48 15.45
C SER A 194 15.95 -30.42 15.28
N LYS A 195 17.00 -30.69 14.49
CA LYS A 195 18.05 -29.69 14.19
C LYS A 195 17.50 -28.47 13.48
N LEU A 196 16.54 -28.65 12.57
CA LEU A 196 15.85 -27.54 11.90
C LEU A 196 15.11 -26.67 12.91
N ILE A 197 14.36 -27.26 13.84
CA ILE A 197 13.66 -26.51 14.90
C ILE A 197 14.67 -25.71 15.74
N THR A 198 15.76 -26.32 16.20
CA THR A 198 16.79 -25.62 16.98
C THR A 198 17.38 -24.44 16.19
N LYS A 199 17.60 -24.59 14.87
CA LYS A 199 18.04 -23.48 14.00
C LYS A 199 17.00 -22.36 13.95
N LEU A 200 15.71 -22.68 13.78
CA LEU A 200 14.61 -21.70 13.75
C LEU A 200 14.45 -20.96 15.09
N GLN A 201 14.62 -21.65 16.22
CA GLN A 201 14.60 -21.05 17.54
C GLN A 201 15.74 -20.06 17.74
N ALA A 202 16.96 -20.44 17.35
CA ALA A 202 18.11 -19.55 17.43
C ALA A 202 17.90 -18.27 16.59
N LEU A 203 17.21 -18.37 15.45
CA LEU A 203 16.84 -17.22 14.64
C LEU A 203 15.80 -16.31 15.31
N LEU A 204 14.86 -16.87 16.09
CA LEU A 204 13.87 -16.09 16.83
C LEU A 204 14.44 -15.43 18.08
N ALA A 205 15.36 -16.09 18.78
CA ALA A 205 16.00 -15.57 19.98
C ALA A 205 17.05 -14.49 19.69
N ALA A 206 17.54 -14.38 18.45
CA ALA A 206 18.54 -13.40 18.07
C ALA A 206 17.94 -12.01 17.84
N ASP A 207 18.34 -11.03 18.66
CA ASP A 207 17.84 -9.65 18.59
C ASP A 207 18.16 -8.95 17.26
N ASN A 208 19.25 -9.32 16.60
CA ASN A 208 19.78 -8.67 15.39
C ASN A 208 19.20 -9.21 14.06
N GLN A 209 18.21 -10.11 14.09
CA GLN A 209 17.61 -10.69 12.89
C GLN A 209 16.52 -9.78 12.30
N SER A 210 16.40 -9.79 10.96
CA SER A 210 15.35 -9.03 10.28
C SER A 210 13.97 -9.59 10.58
N ASP A 211 12.96 -8.71 10.53
CA ASP A 211 11.57 -9.09 10.80
C ASP A 211 11.04 -10.12 9.78
N SER A 212 11.54 -10.10 8.54
CA SER A 212 11.26 -11.12 7.52
C SER A 212 11.72 -12.52 7.92
N VAL A 213 12.87 -12.63 8.57
CA VAL A 213 13.43 -13.89 9.04
C VAL A 213 12.65 -14.39 10.26
N LYS A 214 12.25 -13.49 11.16
CA LYS A 214 11.37 -13.82 12.30
C LYS A 214 10.00 -14.31 11.82
N LEU A 215 9.41 -13.63 10.84
CA LEU A 215 8.16 -14.02 10.19
C LEU A 215 8.26 -15.42 9.57
N PHE A 216 9.31 -15.67 8.78
CA PHE A 216 9.58 -16.96 8.17
C PHE A 216 9.73 -18.07 9.23
N ALA A 217 10.49 -17.81 10.29
CA ALA A 217 10.74 -18.79 11.34
C ALA A 217 9.45 -19.16 12.11
N ILE A 218 8.62 -18.18 12.47
CA ILE A 218 7.33 -18.41 13.13
C ILE A 218 6.41 -19.27 12.26
N LEU A 219 6.25 -18.91 10.99
CA LEU A 219 5.40 -19.66 10.06
C LEU A 219 5.91 -21.10 9.86
N THR A 220 7.22 -21.28 9.74
CA THR A 220 7.83 -22.60 9.55
C THR A 220 7.64 -23.48 10.79
N LEU A 221 7.77 -22.93 12.01
CA LEU A 221 7.49 -23.67 13.25
C LEU A 221 6.02 -24.14 13.31
N GLY A 222 5.09 -23.26 12.94
CA GLY A 222 3.65 -23.58 12.89
C GLY A 222 3.32 -24.69 11.89
N GLU A 223 3.82 -24.58 10.66
CA GLU A 223 3.59 -25.57 9.61
C GLU A 223 4.25 -26.93 9.92
N LEU A 224 5.44 -26.92 10.53
CA LEU A 224 6.07 -28.15 11.02
C LEU A 224 5.19 -28.85 12.05
N GLY A 225 4.51 -28.10 12.92
CA GLY A 225 3.64 -28.72 13.92
C GLY A 225 2.34 -29.22 13.32
N ARG A 226 1.81 -28.52 12.31
CA ARG A 226 0.62 -28.95 11.57
C ARG A 226 0.85 -30.25 10.81
N ILE A 227 1.94 -30.34 10.06
CA ILE A 227 2.20 -31.44 9.12
C ILE A 227 3.00 -32.58 9.78
N TYR A 228 3.92 -32.27 10.69
CA TYR A 228 4.80 -33.24 11.34
C TYR A 228 4.77 -33.11 12.87
N SER A 229 3.57 -33.20 13.46
CA SER A 229 3.33 -32.96 14.89
C SER A 229 4.19 -33.80 15.84
N SER A 230 4.55 -35.04 15.46
CA SER A 230 5.41 -35.92 16.26
C SER A 230 6.79 -35.33 16.58
N VAL A 231 7.27 -34.39 15.76
CA VAL A 231 8.57 -33.74 15.99
C VAL A 231 8.57 -33.00 17.33
N TYR A 232 7.46 -32.40 17.75
CA TYR A 232 7.39 -31.68 19.03
C TYR A 232 7.13 -32.59 20.24
N SER A 233 6.80 -33.87 20.03
CA SER A 233 6.50 -34.81 21.12
C SER A 233 7.73 -35.54 21.69
N ASN A 234 8.81 -35.68 20.89
CA ASN A 234 9.93 -36.58 21.20
C ASN A 234 11.28 -35.86 21.47
N ILE A 235 11.31 -34.54 21.62
CA ILE A 235 12.56 -33.78 21.77
C ILE A 235 12.95 -33.62 23.26
N LYS A 236 14.18 -34.01 23.61
CA LYS A 236 14.88 -33.65 24.86
C LYS A 236 15.99 -32.62 24.55
N PRO A 237 16.15 -31.55 25.35
CA PRO A 237 15.24 -31.07 26.40
C PRO A 237 13.98 -30.44 25.78
N GLN A 238 12.85 -30.51 26.51
CA GLN A 238 11.51 -30.14 26.06
C GLN A 238 11.47 -28.77 25.37
N ILE A 239 11.29 -28.79 24.05
CA ILE A 239 10.99 -27.58 23.29
C ILE A 239 9.49 -27.34 23.41
N GLU A 240 9.11 -26.20 23.99
CA GLU A 240 7.72 -25.75 24.10
C GLU A 240 7.47 -24.67 23.03
N PRO A 241 7.14 -25.06 21.79
CA PRO A 241 6.91 -24.10 20.70
C PRO A 241 5.76 -23.12 21.01
N GLU A 242 4.79 -23.53 21.82
CA GLU A 242 3.67 -22.72 22.26
C GLU A 242 4.11 -21.44 22.98
N HIS A 243 5.08 -21.54 23.90
CA HIS A 243 5.57 -20.40 24.66
C HIS A 243 6.42 -19.46 23.80
N LEU A 244 7.22 -20.00 22.87
CA LEU A 244 8.03 -19.21 21.94
C LEU A 244 7.16 -18.39 20.98
N ILE A 245 6.10 -19.00 20.45
CA ILE A 245 5.17 -18.31 19.54
C ILE A 245 4.36 -17.26 20.31
N ILE A 246 3.89 -17.55 21.52
CA ILE A 246 3.13 -16.59 22.33
C ILE A 246 3.97 -15.37 22.71
N GLN A 247 5.29 -15.51 22.97
CA GLN A 247 6.15 -14.36 23.21
C GLN A 247 6.13 -13.35 22.05
N SER A 248 5.97 -13.85 20.82
CA SER A 248 5.89 -13.02 19.61
C SER A 248 4.61 -12.19 19.50
N PHE A 249 3.58 -12.45 20.34
CA PHE A 249 2.37 -11.62 20.37
C PHE A 249 2.63 -10.20 20.88
N ASN A 250 3.72 -10.00 21.64
CA ASN A 250 4.09 -8.68 22.16
C ASN A 250 4.96 -7.87 21.18
N CYS A 251 5.22 -8.37 19.98
CA CYS A 251 6.00 -7.65 18.96
C CYS A 251 5.27 -6.37 18.52
N HIS A 252 5.99 -5.32 18.12
CA HIS A 252 5.36 -4.09 17.59
C HIS A 252 4.76 -4.26 16.19
N LEU A 253 5.17 -5.30 15.44
CA LEU A 253 4.73 -5.53 14.06
C LEU A 253 3.51 -6.46 14.01
N GLU A 254 2.40 -5.96 13.45
CA GLU A 254 1.15 -6.71 13.28
C GLU A 254 1.31 -7.97 12.40
N GLU A 255 2.21 -7.95 11.41
CA GLU A 255 2.47 -9.13 10.57
C GLU A 255 3.03 -10.32 11.38
N ILE A 256 3.92 -10.03 12.32
CA ILE A 256 4.50 -11.05 13.21
C ILE A 256 3.43 -11.56 14.19
N LYS A 257 2.60 -10.66 14.76
CA LYS A 257 1.50 -11.06 15.65
C LYS A 257 0.50 -11.99 14.94
N THR A 258 0.07 -11.62 13.74
CA THR A 258 -0.88 -12.41 12.96
C THR A 258 -0.28 -13.73 12.47
N ALA A 259 1.01 -13.75 12.12
CA ALA A 259 1.73 -14.99 11.80
C ALA A 259 1.91 -15.89 13.03
N ALA A 260 2.16 -15.32 14.20
CA ALA A 260 2.25 -16.08 15.46
C ALA A 260 0.89 -16.69 15.82
N SER A 261 -0.20 -15.94 15.70
CA SER A 261 -1.56 -16.46 15.87
C SER A 261 -1.86 -17.61 14.90
N TYR A 262 -1.53 -17.44 13.62
CA TYR A 262 -1.69 -18.51 12.62
C TYR A 262 -0.82 -19.74 12.94
N ALA A 263 0.43 -19.53 13.35
CA ALA A 263 1.35 -20.61 13.67
C ALA A 263 0.88 -21.39 14.91
N LEU A 264 0.39 -20.70 15.95
CA LEU A 264 -0.17 -21.34 17.14
C LEU A 264 -1.44 -22.15 16.81
N GLY A 265 -2.32 -21.61 15.97
CA GLY A 265 -3.48 -22.36 15.47
C GLY A 265 -3.07 -23.59 14.65
N SER A 266 -2.03 -23.46 13.84
CA SER A 266 -1.48 -24.55 13.02
C SER A 266 -0.83 -25.66 13.86
N LEU A 267 -0.12 -25.31 14.95
CA LEU A 267 0.35 -26.28 15.94
C LEU A 267 -0.82 -27.07 16.54
N ALA A 268 -1.89 -26.36 16.90
CA ALA A 268 -3.07 -26.99 17.48
C ALA A 268 -3.77 -27.96 16.53
N VAL A 269 -3.91 -27.60 15.25
CA VAL A 269 -4.44 -28.52 14.21
C VAL A 269 -3.61 -29.81 14.12
N GLY A 270 -2.29 -29.74 14.29
CA GLY A 270 -1.41 -30.91 14.23
C GLY A 270 -1.51 -31.86 15.44
N ASN A 271 -1.75 -31.32 16.64
CA ASN A 271 -1.94 -32.10 17.86
C ASN A 271 -2.96 -31.43 18.79
N LEU A 272 -4.24 -31.69 18.53
CA LEU A 272 -5.34 -31.08 19.28
C LEU A 272 -5.33 -31.47 20.76
N GLN A 273 -4.94 -32.71 21.08
CA GLN A 273 -4.96 -33.21 22.46
C GLN A 273 -4.05 -32.39 23.39
N LYS A 274 -2.89 -31.94 22.91
CA LYS A 274 -1.96 -31.11 23.69
C LYS A 274 -2.36 -29.63 23.68
N PHE A 275 -2.62 -29.07 22.49
CA PHE A 275 -2.66 -27.62 22.31
C PHE A 275 -4.06 -27.01 22.40
N LEU A 276 -5.13 -27.78 22.20
CA LEU A 276 -6.49 -27.26 22.37
C LEU A 276 -6.77 -26.86 23.83
N PRO A 277 -6.48 -27.69 24.86
CA PRO A 277 -6.66 -27.26 26.26
C PRO A 277 -5.82 -26.03 26.60
N PHE A 278 -4.58 -25.96 26.10
CA PHE A 278 -3.70 -24.81 26.27
C PHE A 278 -4.29 -23.52 25.68
N LEU A 279 -4.80 -23.58 24.44
CA LEU A 279 -5.45 -22.43 23.80
C LEU A 279 -6.66 -21.94 24.61
N LEU A 280 -7.53 -22.86 25.04
CA LEU A 280 -8.73 -22.50 25.80
C LEU A 280 -8.38 -21.91 27.17
N GLN A 281 -7.35 -22.44 27.84
CA GLN A 281 -6.85 -21.90 29.11
C GLN A 281 -6.27 -20.49 28.93
N GLU A 282 -5.43 -20.28 27.93
CA GLU A 282 -4.80 -18.98 27.67
C GLU A 282 -5.81 -17.89 27.28
N ILE A 283 -6.88 -18.24 26.56
CA ILE A 283 -7.96 -17.30 26.20
C ILE A 283 -8.61 -16.73 27.46
N ASN A 284 -8.87 -17.57 28.46
CA ASN A 284 -9.52 -17.16 29.71
C ASN A 284 -8.56 -16.44 30.67
N GLN A 285 -7.26 -16.74 30.63
CA GLN A 285 -6.27 -16.17 31.56
C GLN A 285 -5.69 -14.82 31.10
N ASN A 286 -5.61 -14.55 29.80
CA ASN A 286 -4.86 -13.42 29.25
C ASN A 286 -5.70 -12.52 28.32
N PRO A 287 -6.51 -11.58 28.86
CA PRO A 287 -7.41 -10.75 28.05
C PRO A 287 -6.67 -9.87 27.03
N LYS A 288 -5.46 -9.40 27.34
CA LYS A 288 -4.64 -8.57 26.43
C LYS A 288 -4.25 -9.29 25.13
N ARG A 289 -4.23 -10.63 25.13
CA ARG A 289 -3.84 -11.46 23.97
C ARG A 289 -5.03 -12.15 23.33
N GLN A 290 -6.22 -11.94 23.88
CA GLN A 290 -7.43 -12.68 23.56
C GLN A 290 -7.80 -12.60 22.08
N TYR A 291 -7.69 -11.41 21.47
CA TYR A 291 -7.94 -11.23 20.03
C TYR A 291 -7.10 -12.19 19.15
N LEU A 292 -5.81 -12.31 19.43
CA LEU A 292 -4.90 -13.17 18.68
C LEU A 292 -5.10 -14.66 19.00
N LEU A 293 -5.43 -15.00 20.25
CA LEU A 293 -5.71 -16.38 20.65
C LEU A 293 -7.02 -16.90 20.04
N LEU A 294 -8.06 -16.06 19.97
CA LEU A 294 -9.31 -16.39 19.29
C LEU A 294 -9.10 -16.57 17.78
N HIS A 295 -8.20 -15.79 17.17
CA HIS A 295 -7.77 -16.06 15.78
C HIS A 295 -7.06 -17.41 15.62
N ALA A 296 -6.26 -17.85 16.59
CA ALA A 296 -5.62 -19.16 16.57
C ALA A 296 -6.66 -20.29 16.73
N LEU A 297 -7.63 -20.12 17.64
CA LEU A 297 -8.75 -21.05 17.79
C LEU A 297 -9.63 -21.11 16.53
N LYS A 298 -9.83 -19.96 15.86
CA LYS A 298 -10.54 -19.90 14.59
C LYS A 298 -9.88 -20.75 13.50
N GLU A 299 -8.56 -20.78 13.44
CA GLU A 299 -7.82 -21.64 12.50
C GLU A 299 -8.11 -23.13 12.76
N VAL A 300 -8.15 -23.53 14.04
CA VAL A 300 -8.52 -24.90 14.44
C VAL A 300 -9.92 -25.25 13.98
N ILE A 301 -10.91 -24.41 14.33
CA ILE A 301 -12.31 -24.61 13.94
C ILE A 301 -12.43 -24.65 12.42
N SER A 302 -11.81 -23.72 11.70
CA SER A 302 -11.87 -23.65 10.24
C SER A 302 -11.29 -24.89 9.56
N SER A 303 -10.19 -25.43 10.09
CA SER A 303 -9.57 -26.65 9.59
C SER A 303 -10.51 -27.84 9.77
N GLU A 304 -10.98 -28.08 11.00
CA GLU A 304 -11.81 -29.25 11.33
C GLU A 304 -13.22 -29.17 10.72
N SER A 305 -13.82 -27.99 10.61
CA SER A 305 -15.12 -27.79 9.95
C SER A 305 -15.09 -28.01 8.44
N SER A 306 -13.91 -27.92 7.81
CA SER A 306 -13.74 -28.11 6.36
C SER A 306 -13.49 -29.56 5.95
N VAL A 307 -13.16 -30.43 6.90
CA VAL A 307 -12.99 -31.87 6.67
C VAL A 307 -14.38 -32.46 6.48
N GLY A 308 -14.72 -32.82 5.24
CA GLY A 308 -16.02 -33.42 4.92
C GLY A 308 -16.28 -34.71 5.71
N ALA A 309 -17.55 -35.03 5.92
CA ALA A 309 -18.00 -36.20 6.70
C ALA A 309 -17.38 -37.54 6.26
N GLU A 310 -16.94 -37.67 5.01
CA GLU A 310 -16.34 -38.89 4.45
C GLU A 310 -14.86 -39.10 4.86
N VAL A 311 -14.15 -38.04 5.29
CA VAL A 311 -12.75 -38.09 5.77
C VAL A 311 -12.66 -37.97 7.30
N GLY A 312 -13.80 -37.74 7.97
CA GLY A 312 -13.92 -37.41 9.40
C GLY A 312 -13.55 -38.48 10.42
N ASN A 313 -12.89 -39.58 10.01
CA ASN A 313 -12.45 -40.63 10.93
C ASN A 313 -10.99 -40.46 11.38
N THR A 314 -10.50 -39.20 11.43
CA THR A 314 -9.16 -38.89 11.95
C THR A 314 -9.19 -38.79 13.48
N PRO A 315 -8.13 -39.20 14.19
CA PRO A 315 -8.04 -39.03 15.65
C PRO A 315 -8.27 -37.59 16.11
N ASN A 316 -7.80 -36.61 15.33
CA ASN A 316 -7.99 -35.19 15.60
C ASN A 316 -9.47 -34.77 15.54
N HIS A 317 -10.22 -35.27 14.56
CA HIS A 317 -11.65 -34.98 14.45
C HIS A 317 -12.43 -35.50 15.67
N HIS A 318 -12.09 -36.70 16.16
CA HIS A 318 -12.70 -37.25 17.38
C HIS A 318 -12.40 -36.40 18.63
N VAL A 319 -11.16 -35.92 18.78
CA VAL A 319 -10.78 -35.01 19.87
C VAL A 319 -11.50 -33.67 19.76
N PHE A 320 -11.60 -33.11 18.55
CA PHE A 320 -12.35 -31.88 18.29
C PHE A 320 -13.83 -32.03 18.65
N GLN A 321 -14.47 -33.12 18.20
CA GLN A 321 -15.87 -33.42 18.52
C GLN A 321 -16.09 -33.63 20.03
N ALA A 322 -15.16 -34.24 20.74
CA ALA A 322 -15.24 -34.37 22.20
C ALA A 322 -15.11 -33.02 22.92
N GLY A 323 -14.24 -32.12 22.42
CA GLY A 323 -13.98 -30.80 22.98
C GLY A 323 -14.95 -29.70 22.52
N ILE A 324 -15.80 -29.96 21.53
CA ILE A 324 -16.62 -28.93 20.86
C ILE A 324 -17.54 -28.16 21.81
N HIS A 325 -18.06 -28.83 22.85
CA HIS A 325 -18.89 -28.20 23.87
C HIS A 325 -18.10 -27.22 24.73
N GLN A 326 -16.87 -27.56 25.09
CA GLN A 326 -16.00 -26.67 25.85
C GLN A 326 -15.60 -25.44 25.01
N ILE A 327 -15.32 -25.63 23.72
CA ILE A 327 -15.05 -24.54 22.78
C ILE A 327 -16.27 -23.61 22.70
N TRP A 328 -17.48 -24.18 22.55
CA TRP A 328 -18.72 -23.42 22.49
C TRP A 328 -18.93 -22.57 23.75
N GLN A 329 -18.75 -23.15 24.94
CA GLN A 329 -18.88 -22.43 26.22
C GLN A 329 -17.91 -21.24 26.30
N VAL A 330 -16.63 -21.44 25.99
CA VAL A 330 -15.64 -20.36 25.97
C VAL A 330 -16.01 -19.28 24.96
N LEU A 331 -16.55 -19.62 23.79
CA LEU A 331 -16.97 -18.62 22.81
C LEU A 331 -18.20 -17.82 23.28
N VAL A 332 -19.18 -18.48 23.92
CA VAL A 332 -20.38 -17.83 24.45
C VAL A 332 -20.02 -16.86 25.58
N GLU A 333 -19.10 -17.22 26.47
CA GLU A 333 -18.59 -16.32 27.53
C GLU A 333 -18.02 -15.01 26.97
N HIS A 334 -17.50 -15.04 25.74
CA HIS A 334 -16.90 -13.88 25.08
C HIS A 334 -17.82 -13.16 24.09
N CYS A 335 -19.11 -13.52 24.02
CA CYS A 335 -20.09 -12.82 23.18
C CYS A 335 -20.44 -11.41 23.68
N ASP A 336 -20.27 -11.14 24.99
CA ASP A 336 -20.52 -9.81 25.60
C ASP A 336 -19.24 -8.94 25.71
N CYS A 337 -18.17 -9.30 25.01
CA CYS A 337 -16.94 -8.51 25.02
C CYS A 337 -17.18 -7.08 24.53
N THR A 338 -16.49 -6.08 25.10
CA THR A 338 -16.62 -4.67 24.70
C THR A 338 -16.07 -4.40 23.30
N GLU A 339 -15.01 -5.10 22.89
CA GLU A 339 -14.36 -4.94 21.60
C GLU A 339 -15.16 -5.61 20.46
N GLU A 340 -15.59 -4.83 19.45
CA GLU A 340 -16.32 -5.36 18.27
C GLU A 340 -15.51 -6.36 17.46
N GLY A 341 -14.18 -6.17 17.38
CA GLY A 341 -13.28 -7.08 16.67
C GLY A 341 -13.30 -8.50 17.26
N ILE A 342 -13.29 -8.62 18.59
CA ILE A 342 -13.38 -9.90 19.29
C ILE A 342 -14.74 -10.57 19.03
N ARG A 343 -15.84 -9.81 19.17
CA ARG A 343 -17.20 -10.32 18.89
C ARG A 343 -17.34 -10.85 17.46
N ASN A 344 -16.73 -10.19 16.47
CA ASN A 344 -16.76 -10.65 15.08
C ASN A 344 -16.01 -11.98 14.88
N ILE A 345 -14.87 -12.20 15.55
CA ILE A 345 -14.15 -13.48 15.48
C ILE A 345 -14.96 -14.58 16.17
N VAL A 346 -15.52 -14.28 17.34
CA VAL A 346 -16.39 -15.21 18.08
C VAL A 346 -17.60 -15.59 17.22
N ALA A 347 -18.26 -14.62 16.59
CA ALA A 347 -19.35 -14.87 15.66
C ALA A 347 -18.94 -15.77 14.49
N GLU A 348 -17.77 -15.53 13.88
CA GLU A 348 -17.24 -16.40 12.82
C GLU A 348 -17.00 -17.84 13.31
N CYS A 349 -16.47 -18.01 14.52
CA CYS A 349 -16.25 -19.31 15.13
C CYS A 349 -17.58 -20.04 15.43
N LEU A 350 -18.54 -19.37 16.07
CA LEU A 350 -19.86 -19.92 16.37
C LEU A 350 -20.60 -20.33 15.09
N GLY A 351 -20.54 -19.49 14.05
CA GLY A 351 -21.13 -19.79 12.74
C GLY A 351 -20.52 -21.04 12.11
N LYS A 352 -19.17 -21.19 12.16
CA LYS A 352 -18.48 -22.39 11.67
C LYS A 352 -18.77 -23.64 12.48
N LEU A 353 -18.91 -23.53 13.81
CA LEU A 353 -19.33 -24.67 14.64
C LEU A 353 -20.75 -25.13 14.32
N CYS A 354 -21.66 -24.20 14.01
CA CYS A 354 -23.00 -24.54 13.53
C CYS A 354 -22.99 -25.26 12.17
N LEU A 355 -21.94 -25.11 11.35
CA LEU A 355 -21.80 -25.89 10.11
C LEU A 355 -21.46 -27.36 10.38
N VAL A 356 -20.83 -27.66 11.53
CA VAL A 356 -20.43 -29.01 11.91
C VAL A 356 -21.61 -29.81 12.49
N ASP A 357 -22.31 -29.23 13.46
CA ASP A 357 -23.51 -29.84 14.07
C ASP A 357 -24.63 -28.80 14.20
N PRO A 358 -25.42 -28.58 13.13
CA PRO A 358 -26.48 -27.59 13.14
C PRO A 358 -27.65 -27.96 14.05
N GLN A 359 -27.89 -29.25 14.32
CA GLN A 359 -29.02 -29.68 15.14
C GLN A 359 -28.85 -29.27 16.60
N ARG A 360 -27.62 -29.34 17.09
CA ARG A 360 -27.28 -29.00 18.48
C ARG A 360 -27.09 -27.50 18.69
N PHE A 361 -26.30 -26.84 17.85
CA PHE A 361 -25.82 -25.49 18.12
C PHE A 361 -26.74 -24.39 17.60
N LEU A 362 -27.55 -24.65 16.57
CA LEU A 362 -28.46 -23.64 16.03
C LEU A 362 -29.56 -23.22 17.03
N PRO A 363 -30.18 -24.13 17.82
CA PRO A 363 -31.07 -23.74 18.91
C PRO A 363 -30.37 -22.91 20.00
N ASP A 364 -29.16 -23.28 20.39
CA ASP A 364 -28.38 -22.54 21.40
C ASP A 364 -28.03 -21.13 20.89
N LEU A 365 -27.66 -20.99 19.62
CA LEU A 365 -27.42 -19.70 19.00
C LEU A 365 -28.68 -18.83 18.95
N LEU A 366 -29.84 -19.45 18.72
CA LEU A 366 -31.13 -18.76 18.74
C LEU A 366 -31.46 -18.24 20.15
N SER A 367 -31.11 -19.00 21.19
CA SER A 367 -31.25 -18.52 22.58
C SER A 367 -30.38 -17.28 22.84
N CYS A 368 -29.15 -17.25 22.31
CA CYS A 368 -28.26 -16.09 22.40
C CYS A 368 -28.84 -14.85 21.68
N ALA A 369 -29.58 -15.05 20.58
CA ALA A 369 -30.24 -13.96 19.86
C ALA A 369 -31.41 -13.32 20.65
N GLN A 370 -31.84 -13.94 21.75
CA GLN A 370 -32.90 -13.46 22.65
C GLN A 370 -32.38 -13.03 24.03
N ASP A 371 -31.05 -13.00 24.21
CA ASP A 371 -30.39 -12.67 25.47
C ASP A 371 -30.64 -11.21 25.89
N PRO A 372 -30.71 -10.86 27.19
CA PRO A 372 -30.82 -9.48 27.64
C PRO A 372 -29.68 -8.56 27.16
N SER A 373 -28.45 -9.06 26.97
CA SER A 373 -27.33 -8.25 26.46
C SER A 373 -27.44 -8.01 24.95
N ALA A 374 -27.46 -6.73 24.56
CA ALA A 374 -27.45 -6.33 23.15
C ALA A 374 -26.21 -6.85 22.40
N ARG A 375 -25.05 -6.96 23.06
CA ARG A 375 -23.82 -7.45 22.42
C ARG A 375 -23.89 -8.93 22.10
N ILE A 376 -24.49 -9.73 22.98
CA ILE A 376 -24.71 -11.17 22.75
C ILE A 376 -25.68 -11.36 21.59
N ARG A 377 -26.81 -10.63 21.58
CA ARG A 377 -27.76 -10.67 20.46
C ARG A 377 -27.11 -10.32 19.13
N GLY A 378 -26.33 -9.23 19.09
CA GLY A 378 -25.59 -8.81 17.90
C GLY A 378 -24.56 -9.86 17.43
N THR A 379 -23.85 -10.49 18.35
CA THR A 379 -22.88 -11.55 18.04
C THR A 379 -23.56 -12.79 17.45
N ALA A 380 -24.69 -13.20 18.03
CA ALA A 380 -25.48 -14.34 17.55
C ALA A 380 -26.01 -14.12 16.12
N VAL A 381 -26.53 -12.93 15.82
CA VAL A 381 -27.00 -12.57 14.48
C VAL A 381 -25.84 -12.51 13.48
N THR A 382 -24.68 -11.98 13.90
CA THR A 382 -23.46 -11.97 13.07
C THR A 382 -22.98 -13.39 12.77
N ALA A 383 -23.11 -14.34 13.70
CA ALA A 383 -22.70 -15.72 13.48
C ALA A 383 -23.50 -16.38 12.34
N VAL A 384 -24.79 -16.07 12.23
CA VAL A 384 -25.64 -16.53 11.12
C VAL A 384 -25.11 -16.06 9.76
N ARG A 385 -24.56 -14.84 9.68
CA ARG A 385 -23.93 -14.33 8.44
C ARG A 385 -22.82 -15.25 7.95
N PHE A 386 -22.01 -15.81 8.85
CA PHE A 386 -20.91 -16.71 8.50
C PHE A 386 -21.35 -18.12 8.12
N MET A 387 -22.62 -18.47 8.30
CA MET A 387 -23.23 -19.71 7.78
C MET A 387 -23.70 -19.55 6.33
N ILE A 388 -23.86 -18.31 5.83
CA ILE A 388 -24.40 -18.00 4.51
C ILE A 388 -23.28 -17.93 3.47
N VAL A 389 -22.97 -19.09 2.89
CA VAL A 389 -21.99 -19.24 1.79
C VAL A 389 -22.70 -19.38 0.43
N ASP A 390 -22.06 -19.05 -0.70
CA ASP A 390 -22.68 -19.08 -2.05
C ASP A 390 -23.15 -20.48 -2.50
N HIS A 391 -22.46 -21.55 -2.09
CA HIS A 391 -22.82 -22.91 -2.47
C HIS A 391 -23.80 -23.54 -1.47
N PRO A 392 -24.70 -24.44 -1.93
CA PRO A 392 -25.66 -25.11 -1.04
C PRO A 392 -24.92 -25.97 -0.01
N LEU A 393 -25.31 -25.83 1.26
CA LEU A 393 -24.74 -26.57 2.39
C LEU A 393 -25.85 -27.31 3.15
N PRO A 394 -25.57 -28.44 3.83
CA PRO A 394 -26.57 -29.15 4.63
C PRO A 394 -27.26 -28.29 5.69
N VAL A 395 -26.53 -27.30 6.23
CA VAL A 395 -27.07 -26.35 7.21
C VAL A 395 -28.25 -25.52 6.67
N ASP A 396 -28.36 -25.34 5.35
CA ASP A 396 -29.39 -24.50 4.73
C ASP A 396 -30.81 -25.04 5.03
N GLU A 397 -30.95 -26.36 5.13
CA GLU A 397 -32.23 -27.01 5.46
C GLU A 397 -32.67 -26.71 6.90
N PHE A 398 -31.72 -26.65 7.83
CA PHE A 398 -31.95 -26.33 9.24
C PHE A 398 -32.10 -24.82 9.47
N LEU A 399 -31.38 -24.00 8.71
CA LEU A 399 -31.36 -22.55 8.85
C LEU A 399 -32.63 -21.89 8.29
N ARG A 400 -33.16 -22.37 7.16
CA ARG A 400 -34.35 -21.79 6.51
C ARG A 400 -35.57 -21.59 7.44
N PRO A 401 -35.99 -22.55 8.30
CA PRO A 401 -37.15 -22.35 9.18
C PRO A 401 -36.91 -21.35 10.33
N VAL A 402 -35.64 -21.11 10.72
CA VAL A 402 -35.31 -20.29 11.90
C VAL A 402 -34.69 -18.94 11.56
N ILE A 403 -34.17 -18.74 10.35
CA ILE A 403 -33.51 -17.49 9.93
C ILE A 403 -34.39 -16.25 10.12
N GLY A 404 -35.70 -16.38 9.90
CA GLY A 404 -36.65 -15.30 10.15
C GLY A 404 -36.66 -14.82 11.61
N LYS A 405 -36.41 -15.70 12.59
CA LYS A 405 -36.33 -15.34 14.01
C LYS A 405 -35.08 -14.53 14.33
N PHE A 406 -33.94 -14.87 13.71
CA PHE A 406 -32.72 -14.06 13.83
C PHE A 406 -32.90 -12.70 13.18
N LEU A 407 -33.48 -12.65 11.98
CA LEU A 407 -33.68 -11.39 11.25
C LEU A 407 -34.79 -10.51 11.84
N ALA A 408 -35.67 -11.04 12.69
CA ALA A 408 -36.64 -10.24 13.44
C ALA A 408 -35.96 -9.20 14.37
N THR A 409 -34.68 -9.39 14.70
CA THR A 409 -33.86 -8.41 15.44
C THR A 409 -33.60 -7.10 14.68
N VAL A 410 -34.06 -6.96 13.43
CA VAL A 410 -34.19 -5.63 12.78
C VAL A 410 -35.08 -4.69 13.59
N CYS A 411 -35.99 -5.23 14.43
CA CYS A 411 -36.82 -4.46 15.36
C CYS A 411 -36.25 -4.36 16.80
N ASP A 412 -34.99 -4.73 17.03
CA ASP A 412 -34.37 -4.73 18.37
C ASP A 412 -34.32 -3.31 18.99
N PRO A 413 -34.44 -3.12 20.31
CA PRO A 413 -34.26 -1.80 20.92
C PRO A 413 -32.89 -1.16 20.60
N ASP A 414 -31.82 -1.95 20.52
CA ASP A 414 -30.45 -1.45 20.32
C ASP A 414 -30.11 -1.19 18.83
N LEU A 415 -29.51 -0.03 18.53
CA LEU A 415 -29.20 0.40 17.17
C LEU A 415 -28.17 -0.51 16.46
N GLN A 416 -27.19 -1.03 17.20
CA GLN A 416 -26.13 -1.86 16.61
C GLN A 416 -26.66 -3.26 16.27
N VAL A 417 -27.55 -3.81 17.11
CA VAL A 417 -28.22 -5.09 16.80
C VAL A 417 -29.04 -4.98 15.53
N ARG A 418 -29.84 -3.90 15.36
CA ARG A 418 -30.58 -3.65 14.12
C ARG A 418 -29.66 -3.57 12.90
N ARG A 419 -28.54 -2.84 13.02
CA ARG A 419 -27.55 -2.69 11.94
C ARG A 419 -27.00 -4.04 11.51
N VAL A 420 -26.57 -4.87 12.48
CA VAL A 420 -26.06 -6.21 12.21
C VAL A 420 -27.12 -7.11 11.56
N ALA A 421 -28.37 -7.01 11.99
CA ALA A 421 -29.48 -7.76 11.40
C ALA A 421 -29.71 -7.38 9.93
N ILE A 422 -29.67 -6.09 9.60
CA ILE A 422 -29.79 -5.59 8.22
C ILE A 422 -28.59 -6.04 7.37
N VAL A 423 -27.37 -5.96 7.89
CA VAL A 423 -26.17 -6.44 7.18
C VAL A 423 -26.25 -7.95 6.92
N THR A 424 -26.78 -8.71 7.87
CA THR A 424 -26.98 -10.17 7.72
C THR A 424 -28.08 -10.47 6.70
N LEU A 425 -29.18 -9.72 6.71
CA LEU A 425 -30.22 -9.79 5.68
C LEU A 425 -29.66 -9.46 4.29
N ASN A 426 -28.81 -8.44 4.17
CA ASN A 426 -28.15 -8.07 2.91
C ASN A 426 -27.25 -9.22 2.40
N SER A 427 -26.46 -9.83 3.28
CA SER A 427 -25.62 -11.00 2.95
C SER A 427 -26.47 -12.20 2.49
N ALA A 428 -27.60 -12.46 3.15
CA ALA A 428 -28.55 -13.49 2.76
C ALA A 428 -29.18 -13.20 1.39
N ALA A 429 -29.59 -11.96 1.15
CA ALA A 429 -30.20 -11.53 -0.11
C ALA A 429 -29.25 -11.66 -1.30
N HIS A 430 -27.96 -11.36 -1.11
CA HIS A 430 -26.95 -11.44 -2.16
C HIS A 430 -26.56 -12.89 -2.49
N ASN A 431 -26.23 -13.70 -1.48
CA ASN A 431 -25.61 -15.02 -1.68
C ASN A 431 -26.66 -16.15 -1.78
N LYS A 432 -27.72 -16.10 -0.95
CA LYS A 432 -28.75 -17.15 -0.86
C LYS A 432 -30.17 -16.57 -0.68
N PRO A 433 -30.73 -15.87 -1.68
CA PRO A 433 -32.05 -15.25 -1.55
C PRO A 433 -33.17 -16.23 -1.17
N LYS A 434 -33.04 -17.52 -1.55
CA LYS A 434 -34.00 -18.58 -1.21
C LYS A 434 -34.24 -18.74 0.30
N LEU A 435 -33.27 -18.41 1.15
CA LEU A 435 -33.41 -18.52 2.60
C LEU A 435 -34.37 -17.48 3.19
N ILE A 436 -34.45 -16.29 2.58
CA ILE A 436 -35.17 -15.14 3.15
C ILE A 436 -36.48 -14.83 2.44
N ARG A 437 -36.72 -15.38 1.24
CA ARG A 437 -37.89 -15.05 0.41
C ARG A 437 -39.23 -15.22 1.13
N ASP A 438 -39.33 -16.19 2.03
CA ASP A 438 -40.55 -16.48 2.78
C ASP A 438 -40.78 -15.51 3.95
N CYS A 439 -39.72 -14.89 4.49
CA CYS A 439 -39.80 -13.93 5.59
C CYS A 439 -39.72 -12.46 5.15
N LEU A 440 -39.47 -12.17 3.86
CA LEU A 440 -39.35 -10.79 3.36
C LEU A 440 -40.60 -9.95 3.66
N GLN A 441 -41.81 -10.51 3.51
CA GLN A 441 -43.04 -9.75 3.76
C GLN A 441 -43.14 -9.20 5.19
N SER A 442 -42.64 -9.94 6.18
CA SER A 442 -42.59 -9.48 7.58
C SER A 442 -41.43 -8.51 7.87
N LEU A 443 -40.34 -8.60 7.11
CA LEU A 443 -39.12 -7.83 7.37
C LEU A 443 -39.06 -6.50 6.63
N LEU A 444 -39.69 -6.40 5.45
CA LEU A 444 -39.67 -5.18 4.62
C LEU A 444 -40.20 -3.94 5.36
N PRO A 445 -41.32 -3.98 6.11
CA PRO A 445 -41.79 -2.81 6.84
C PRO A 445 -40.76 -2.31 7.87
N ALA A 446 -40.12 -3.23 8.58
CA ALA A 446 -39.08 -2.90 9.56
C ALA A 446 -37.84 -2.32 8.86
N LEU A 447 -37.39 -2.93 7.76
CA LEU A 447 -36.28 -2.43 6.95
C LEU A 447 -36.55 -1.01 6.45
N TYR A 448 -37.75 -0.75 5.93
CA TYR A 448 -38.12 0.57 5.43
C TYR A 448 -38.19 1.62 6.53
N SER A 449 -38.68 1.28 7.73
CA SER A 449 -38.69 2.20 8.87
C SER A 449 -37.28 2.67 9.25
N GLU A 450 -36.26 1.83 9.03
CA GLU A 450 -34.86 2.18 9.28
C GLU A 450 -34.22 3.01 8.15
N THR A 451 -34.97 3.37 7.10
CA THR A 451 -34.50 4.32 6.06
C THR A 451 -34.85 5.77 6.37
N GLU A 452 -35.67 6.01 7.39
CA GLU A 452 -36.14 7.36 7.75
C GLU A 452 -35.18 8.05 8.72
N VAL A 453 -35.03 9.37 8.57
CA VAL A 453 -34.18 10.18 9.46
C VAL A 453 -34.87 10.36 10.81
N LYS A 454 -34.36 9.68 11.84
CA LYS A 454 -34.80 9.77 13.24
C LYS A 454 -34.19 11.01 13.90
N LYS A 455 -35.00 12.05 14.12
CA LYS A 455 -34.53 13.36 14.64
C LYS A 455 -33.93 13.26 16.04
N GLU A 456 -34.38 12.29 16.82
CA GLU A 456 -33.88 11.98 18.15
C GLU A 456 -32.43 11.46 18.16
N LEU A 457 -31.91 10.99 17.02
CA LEU A 457 -30.52 10.54 16.85
C LEU A 457 -29.62 11.59 16.19
N VAL A 458 -30.16 12.78 15.90
CA VAL A 458 -29.45 13.86 15.23
C VAL A 458 -29.29 15.03 16.19
N TYR A 459 -28.05 15.40 16.48
CA TYR A 459 -27.71 16.52 17.34
C TYR A 459 -26.59 17.36 16.76
N GLU A 460 -26.48 18.60 17.23
CA GLU A 460 -25.52 19.57 16.73
C GLU A 460 -24.48 19.87 17.80
N VAL A 461 -23.20 19.75 17.43
CA VAL A 461 -22.06 20.11 18.27
C VAL A 461 -21.53 21.44 17.78
N GLU A 462 -21.67 22.48 18.61
CA GLU A 462 -21.16 23.82 18.33
C GLU A 462 -19.68 23.94 18.72
N MET A 463 -18.85 24.43 17.80
CA MET A 463 -17.42 24.72 18.02
C MET A 463 -17.16 26.17 17.62
N GLY A 464 -17.64 27.12 18.43
CA GLY A 464 -17.57 28.55 18.15
C GLY A 464 -18.44 28.93 16.93
N PRO A 465 -17.87 29.46 15.82
CA PRO A 465 -18.64 29.78 14.62
C PRO A 465 -18.99 28.54 13.76
N PHE A 466 -18.47 27.36 14.09
CA PHE A 466 -18.70 26.12 13.34
C PHE A 466 -19.76 25.25 14.02
N LYS A 467 -20.61 24.64 13.19
CA LYS A 467 -21.69 23.76 13.59
C LYS A 467 -21.46 22.40 12.95
N HIS A 468 -21.31 21.35 13.75
CA HIS A 468 -21.13 19.98 13.26
C HIS A 468 -22.35 19.13 13.62
N ILE A 469 -23.06 18.63 12.61
CA ILE A 469 -24.22 17.77 12.80
C ILE A 469 -23.73 16.33 12.95
N VAL A 470 -24.02 15.71 14.10
CA VAL A 470 -23.78 14.29 14.36
C VAL A 470 -25.11 13.55 14.19
N ASP A 471 -25.08 12.42 13.50
CA ASP A 471 -26.25 11.58 13.20
C ASP A 471 -25.89 10.12 13.48
N ASP A 472 -26.24 9.65 14.68
CA ASP A 472 -25.93 8.29 15.15
C ASP A 472 -26.71 7.22 14.38
N GLY A 473 -27.80 7.61 13.72
CA GLY A 473 -28.62 6.73 12.88
C GLY A 473 -28.07 6.55 11.46
N LEU A 474 -27.07 7.33 11.04
CA LEU A 474 -26.62 7.38 9.64
C LEU A 474 -26.13 6.02 9.12
N ASP A 475 -25.34 5.29 9.90
CA ASP A 475 -24.77 4.00 9.47
C ASP A 475 -25.85 2.91 9.36
N LEU A 476 -26.87 2.97 10.22
CA LEU A 476 -28.03 2.09 10.15
C LEU A 476 -28.85 2.37 8.88
N ARG A 477 -29.12 3.65 8.58
CA ARG A 477 -29.82 4.05 7.34
C ARG A 477 -29.04 3.63 6.09
N LYS A 478 -27.72 3.81 6.08
CA LYS A 478 -26.85 3.35 4.98
C LYS A 478 -26.99 1.85 4.74
N ALA A 479 -26.91 1.04 5.80
CA ALA A 479 -27.11 -0.40 5.69
C ALA A 479 -28.50 -0.76 5.17
N ALA A 480 -29.54 -0.03 5.57
CA ALA A 480 -30.91 -0.24 5.08
C ALA A 480 -31.04 0.03 3.57
N PHE A 481 -30.52 1.16 3.08
CA PHE A 481 -30.49 1.47 1.65
C PHE A 481 -29.64 0.48 0.85
N GLU A 482 -28.53 -0.02 1.41
CA GLU A 482 -27.69 -1.04 0.76
C GLU A 482 -28.42 -2.37 0.63
N CYS A 483 -29.14 -2.77 1.68
CA CYS A 483 -30.00 -3.94 1.65
C CYS A 483 -31.12 -3.79 0.61
N MET A 484 -31.80 -2.63 0.56
CA MET A 484 -32.81 -2.34 -0.46
C MET A 484 -32.24 -2.45 -1.88
N TYR A 485 -31.03 -1.92 -2.12
CA TYR A 485 -30.36 -2.01 -3.41
C TYR A 485 -30.10 -3.46 -3.84
N THR A 486 -29.63 -4.32 -2.93
CA THR A 486 -29.43 -5.75 -3.19
C THR A 486 -30.75 -6.47 -3.45
N LEU A 487 -31.78 -6.18 -2.65
CA LEU A 487 -33.12 -6.76 -2.80
C LEU A 487 -33.76 -6.40 -4.14
N ALA A 488 -33.54 -5.18 -4.65
CA ALA A 488 -34.03 -4.76 -5.96
C ALA A 488 -33.41 -5.54 -7.14
N GLU A 489 -32.23 -6.15 -6.97
CA GLU A 489 -31.66 -7.03 -8.00
C GLU A 489 -32.16 -8.48 -7.87
N GLN A 490 -32.18 -9.00 -6.64
CA GLN A 490 -32.35 -10.44 -6.41
C GLN A 490 -33.80 -10.86 -6.09
N CYS A 491 -34.61 -9.98 -5.51
CA CYS A 491 -35.94 -10.30 -4.96
C CYS A 491 -37.00 -9.24 -5.32
N ILE A 492 -36.86 -8.55 -6.45
CA ILE A 492 -37.80 -7.50 -6.89
C ILE A 492 -39.25 -8.00 -7.01
N ASP A 493 -39.44 -9.29 -7.28
CA ASP A 493 -40.75 -9.93 -7.41
C ASP A 493 -41.54 -10.03 -6.09
N LYS A 494 -40.87 -9.86 -4.95
CA LYS A 494 -41.47 -9.88 -3.61
C LYS A 494 -41.61 -8.49 -2.99
N ILE A 495 -41.25 -7.44 -3.73
CA ILE A 495 -41.22 -6.06 -3.25
C ILE A 495 -42.37 -5.29 -3.92
N ASP A 496 -43.14 -4.53 -3.12
CA ASP A 496 -44.02 -3.53 -3.68
C ASP A 496 -43.18 -2.37 -4.22
N VAL A 497 -43.15 -2.24 -5.55
CA VAL A 497 -42.35 -1.24 -6.25
C VAL A 497 -42.81 0.18 -5.90
N PHE A 498 -44.10 0.42 -5.64
CA PHE A 498 -44.59 1.76 -5.31
C PHE A 498 -44.18 2.19 -3.91
N GLU A 499 -44.25 1.26 -2.94
CA GLU A 499 -43.75 1.49 -1.59
C GLU A 499 -42.22 1.69 -1.61
N TYR A 500 -41.48 0.84 -2.32
CA TYR A 500 -40.03 0.98 -2.49
C TYR A 500 -39.63 2.34 -3.08
N MET A 501 -40.36 2.82 -4.11
CA MET A 501 -40.12 4.13 -4.72
C MET A 501 -40.30 5.28 -3.73
N LYS A 502 -41.27 5.20 -2.80
CA LYS A 502 -41.46 6.22 -1.75
C LYS A 502 -40.21 6.38 -0.88
N TYR A 503 -39.56 5.28 -0.50
CA TYR A 503 -38.34 5.34 0.30
C TYR A 503 -37.12 5.78 -0.53
N CYS A 504 -37.07 5.46 -1.84
CA CYS A 504 -36.11 6.07 -2.75
C CYS A 504 -36.27 7.61 -2.81
N GLU A 505 -37.50 8.14 -2.83
CA GLU A 505 -37.72 9.59 -2.78
C GLU A 505 -37.13 10.23 -1.52
N ASN A 506 -37.19 9.53 -0.38
CA ASN A 506 -36.58 9.97 0.87
C ASN A 506 -35.05 9.94 0.79
N GLY A 507 -34.47 8.87 0.25
CA GLY A 507 -33.01 8.73 0.08
C GLY A 507 -32.37 9.81 -0.80
N LEU A 508 -33.10 10.34 -1.80
CA LEU A 508 -32.64 11.47 -2.61
C LEU A 508 -32.52 12.79 -1.84
N LYS A 509 -33.19 12.91 -0.68
CA LYS A 509 -33.14 14.10 0.18
C LYS A 509 -32.09 13.98 1.29
N ASP A 510 -31.60 12.78 1.57
CA ASP A 510 -30.71 12.46 2.69
C ASP A 510 -29.25 12.93 2.46
N GLN A 511 -28.32 12.42 3.26
CA GLN A 511 -26.88 12.67 3.18
C GLN A 511 -26.28 12.14 1.86
N HIS A 512 -25.10 12.66 1.52
CA HIS A 512 -24.44 12.40 0.24
C HIS A 512 -24.27 10.91 -0.11
N ASP A 513 -23.81 10.07 0.83
CA ASP A 513 -23.56 8.65 0.58
C ASP A 513 -24.87 7.91 0.22
N ILE A 514 -25.96 8.25 0.92
CA ILE A 514 -27.30 7.69 0.68
C ILE A 514 -27.84 8.19 -0.67
N LYS A 515 -27.64 9.47 -1.02
CA LYS A 515 -28.03 10.01 -2.32
C LYS A 515 -27.37 9.26 -3.48
N LEU A 516 -26.06 9.00 -3.38
CA LEU A 516 -25.31 8.25 -4.40
C LEU A 516 -25.87 6.84 -4.57
N LEU A 517 -26.12 6.14 -3.47
CA LEU A 517 -26.71 4.81 -3.50
C LEU A 517 -28.13 4.82 -4.07
N THR A 518 -28.93 5.81 -3.70
CA THR A 518 -30.30 5.99 -4.20
C THR A 518 -30.34 6.27 -5.70
N PHE A 519 -29.40 7.05 -6.24
CA PHE A 519 -29.25 7.22 -7.69
C PHE A 519 -28.99 5.88 -8.41
N LEU A 520 -28.13 5.02 -7.84
CA LEU A 520 -27.91 3.68 -8.39
C LEU A 520 -29.16 2.80 -8.30
N MET A 521 -29.91 2.88 -7.20
CA MET A 521 -31.19 2.18 -7.03
C MET A 521 -32.19 2.61 -8.10
N LEU A 522 -32.32 3.92 -8.36
CA LEU A 522 -33.17 4.47 -9.42
C LEU A 522 -32.79 3.96 -10.81
N ILE A 523 -31.50 3.94 -11.12
CA ILE A 523 -31.01 3.39 -12.40
C ILE A 523 -31.44 1.93 -12.55
N ARG A 524 -31.31 1.11 -11.49
CA ARG A 524 -31.71 -0.31 -11.54
C ARG A 524 -33.21 -0.50 -11.71
N ILE A 525 -34.04 0.17 -10.92
CA ILE A 525 -35.50 0.03 -11.04
C ILE A 525 -36.02 0.60 -12.36
N SER A 526 -35.36 1.61 -12.94
CA SER A 526 -35.69 2.14 -14.27
C SER A 526 -35.52 1.08 -15.37
N CYS A 527 -34.57 0.14 -15.20
CA CYS A 527 -34.38 -0.96 -16.14
C CYS A 527 -35.33 -2.14 -15.89
N LYS A 528 -35.61 -2.48 -14.62
CA LYS A 528 -36.39 -3.69 -14.27
C LYS A 528 -37.90 -3.44 -14.21
N CYS A 529 -38.32 -2.25 -13.76
CA CYS A 529 -39.71 -1.87 -13.48
C CYS A 529 -40.09 -0.55 -14.18
N ALA A 530 -39.75 -0.42 -15.46
CA ALA A 530 -39.87 0.83 -16.21
C ALA A 530 -41.32 1.39 -16.23
N LEU A 531 -42.34 0.54 -16.31
CA LEU A 531 -43.73 0.99 -16.37
C LEU A 531 -44.19 1.67 -15.07
N GLN A 532 -43.82 1.12 -13.92
CA GLN A 532 -44.13 1.69 -12.60
C GLN A 532 -43.34 2.99 -12.37
N VAL A 533 -42.07 3.03 -12.79
CA VAL A 533 -41.23 4.24 -12.71
C VAL A 533 -41.80 5.37 -13.58
N SER A 534 -42.35 5.05 -14.76
CA SER A 534 -43.00 6.02 -15.65
C SER A 534 -44.12 6.81 -14.94
N GLN A 535 -44.86 6.17 -14.02
CA GLN A 535 -45.95 6.81 -13.26
C GLN A 535 -45.46 7.78 -12.17
N ARG A 536 -44.19 7.70 -11.76
CA ARG A 536 -43.57 8.55 -10.73
C ARG A 536 -42.43 9.42 -11.28
N ILE A 537 -42.23 9.43 -12.60
CA ILE A 537 -41.08 10.10 -13.23
C ILE A 537 -41.00 11.59 -12.89
N ASP A 538 -42.15 12.29 -12.90
CA ASP A 538 -42.24 13.71 -12.56
C ASP A 538 -41.67 14.01 -11.16
N ARG A 539 -41.94 13.12 -10.21
CA ARG A 539 -41.50 13.29 -8.82
C ARG A 539 -40.01 13.09 -8.67
N PHE A 540 -39.44 12.08 -9.34
CA PHE A 540 -37.98 11.90 -9.37
C PHE A 540 -37.29 13.07 -10.07
N CYS A 541 -37.86 13.61 -11.14
CA CYS A 541 -37.31 14.77 -11.82
C CYS A 541 -37.25 16.00 -10.89
N GLU A 542 -38.29 16.24 -10.08
CA GLU A 542 -38.28 17.31 -9.07
C GLU A 542 -37.17 17.15 -8.04
N LEU A 543 -36.90 15.92 -7.59
CA LEU A 543 -35.91 15.64 -6.55
C LEU A 543 -34.46 15.69 -7.09
N ILE A 544 -34.28 15.38 -8.38
CA ILE A 544 -32.98 15.45 -9.07
C ILE A 544 -32.61 16.90 -9.40
N LYS A 545 -33.59 17.74 -9.79
CA LYS A 545 -33.37 19.12 -10.26
C LYS A 545 -32.50 19.98 -9.32
N PRO A 546 -32.72 20.02 -7.99
CA PRO A 546 -31.87 20.77 -7.07
C PRO A 546 -30.39 20.36 -7.10
N GLN A 547 -30.10 19.08 -7.31
CA GLN A 547 -28.72 18.57 -7.32
C GLN A 547 -27.94 19.07 -8.55
N LEU A 548 -28.61 19.20 -9.70
CA LEU A 548 -28.00 19.73 -10.92
C LEU A 548 -27.78 21.25 -10.85
N LEU A 549 -28.67 21.96 -10.16
CA LEU A 549 -28.62 23.42 -10.03
C LEU A 549 -27.74 23.91 -8.87
N LEU A 550 -27.32 23.02 -7.97
CA LEU A 550 -26.56 23.39 -6.79
C LEU A 550 -25.21 24.01 -7.18
N ARG A 551 -25.00 25.27 -6.74
CA ARG A 551 -23.73 25.97 -6.89
C ARG A 551 -22.91 25.83 -5.60
N PRO A 552 -21.62 25.51 -5.69
CA PRO A 552 -20.76 25.45 -4.52
C PRO A 552 -20.66 26.82 -3.84
N LYS A 553 -20.48 26.83 -2.51
CA LYS A 553 -20.26 28.07 -1.75
C LYS A 553 -18.91 28.68 -2.12
N GLN A 554 -18.78 30.01 -2.08
CA GLN A 554 -17.53 30.70 -2.43
C GLN A 554 -16.35 30.33 -1.51
N ASN A 555 -16.64 29.88 -0.29
CA ASN A 555 -15.67 29.41 0.70
C ASN A 555 -15.61 27.88 0.83
N ALA A 556 -16.24 27.12 -0.08
CA ALA A 556 -16.25 25.66 -0.04
C ALA A 556 -14.83 25.10 -0.26
N VAL A 557 -14.44 24.14 0.56
CA VAL A 557 -13.16 23.43 0.42
C VAL A 557 -13.21 22.56 -0.85
N LYS A 558 -12.06 22.32 -1.50
CA LYS A 558 -11.97 21.51 -2.73
C LYS A 558 -12.71 20.16 -2.62
N GLN A 559 -12.60 19.49 -1.46
CA GLN A 559 -13.29 18.22 -1.19
C GLN A 559 -14.83 18.35 -1.25
N GLU A 560 -15.38 19.48 -0.80
CA GLU A 560 -16.82 19.74 -0.87
C GLU A 560 -17.26 19.95 -2.34
N ASN A 561 -16.44 20.62 -3.15
CA ASN A 561 -16.72 20.77 -4.58
C ASN A 561 -16.68 19.43 -5.32
N GLU A 562 -15.65 18.61 -5.08
CA GLU A 562 -15.52 17.28 -5.68
C GLU A 562 -16.70 16.37 -5.30
N LYS A 563 -17.14 16.43 -4.04
CA LYS A 563 -18.33 15.72 -3.54
C LYS A 563 -19.61 16.15 -4.27
N GLN A 564 -19.76 17.44 -4.58
CA GLN A 564 -20.90 17.93 -5.36
C GLN A 564 -20.82 17.52 -6.84
N ASP A 565 -19.63 17.54 -7.42
CA ASP A 565 -19.43 17.13 -8.82
C ASP A 565 -19.71 15.63 -9.02
N GLU A 566 -19.38 14.79 -8.04
CA GLU A 566 -19.75 13.37 -8.04
C GLU A 566 -21.28 13.17 -8.02
N LEU A 567 -21.99 13.92 -7.16
CA LEU A 567 -23.46 13.89 -7.12
C LEU A 567 -24.07 14.35 -8.44
N LYS A 568 -23.55 15.42 -9.05
CA LYS A 568 -24.00 15.89 -10.37
C LYS A 568 -23.81 14.82 -11.43
N ARG A 569 -22.65 14.16 -11.46
CA ARG A 569 -22.39 13.06 -12.40
C ARG A 569 -23.35 11.89 -12.19
N SER A 570 -23.61 11.51 -10.94
CA SER A 570 -24.55 10.43 -10.61
C SER A 570 -26.01 10.79 -10.96
N ALA A 571 -26.40 12.05 -10.73
CA ALA A 571 -27.68 12.59 -11.15
C ALA A 571 -27.84 12.55 -12.69
N VAL A 572 -26.84 12.99 -13.46
CA VAL A 572 -26.86 12.91 -14.94
C VAL A 572 -26.98 11.46 -15.42
N ARG A 573 -26.25 10.50 -14.80
CA ARG A 573 -26.41 9.07 -15.09
C ARG A 573 -27.83 8.57 -14.83
N THR A 574 -28.46 9.04 -13.76
CA THR A 574 -29.84 8.70 -13.43
C THR A 574 -30.83 9.26 -14.44
N VAL A 575 -30.66 10.51 -14.86
CA VAL A 575 -31.48 11.13 -15.93
C VAL A 575 -31.35 10.36 -17.24
N LEU A 576 -30.13 9.92 -17.60
CA LEU A 576 -29.90 9.07 -18.78
C LEU A 576 -30.63 7.72 -18.69
N ALA A 577 -30.75 7.14 -17.50
CA ALA A 577 -31.51 5.91 -17.29
C ALA A 577 -33.02 6.17 -17.37
N LEU A 578 -33.51 7.27 -16.79
CA LEU A 578 -34.92 7.68 -16.86
C LEU A 578 -35.37 8.01 -18.29
N LYS A 579 -34.48 8.54 -19.14
CA LYS A 579 -34.71 8.73 -20.59
C LYS A 579 -35.00 7.43 -21.32
N ARG A 580 -34.61 6.27 -20.79
CA ARG A 580 -34.92 4.96 -21.40
C ARG A 580 -36.28 4.42 -20.99
N VAL A 581 -36.93 5.04 -20.01
CA VAL A 581 -38.25 4.64 -19.53
C VAL A 581 -39.32 5.00 -20.56
N PRO A 582 -40.30 4.12 -20.83
CA PRO A 582 -41.41 4.43 -21.73
C PRO A 582 -42.19 5.67 -21.27
N ASN A 583 -42.67 6.47 -22.23
CA ASN A 583 -43.45 7.70 -22.01
C ASN A 583 -42.71 8.83 -21.27
N HIS A 584 -41.37 8.80 -21.17
CA HIS A 584 -40.61 9.89 -20.55
C HIS A 584 -40.83 11.24 -21.26
N ASP A 585 -41.04 11.23 -22.58
CA ASP A 585 -41.30 12.44 -23.39
C ASP A 585 -42.59 13.17 -23.02
N ARG A 586 -43.54 12.50 -22.33
CA ARG A 586 -44.79 13.13 -21.86
C ARG A 586 -44.60 13.98 -20.61
N SER A 587 -43.48 13.82 -19.91
CA SER A 587 -43.16 14.58 -18.71
C SER A 587 -42.50 15.91 -19.09
N GLN A 588 -43.19 17.01 -18.82
CA GLN A 588 -42.60 18.34 -18.97
C GLN A 588 -41.37 18.51 -18.08
N LYS A 589 -41.40 17.95 -16.86
CA LYS A 589 -40.29 18.05 -15.89
C LYS A 589 -39.03 17.30 -16.35
N MET A 590 -39.20 16.19 -17.08
CA MET A 590 -38.10 15.48 -17.70
C MET A 590 -37.46 16.30 -18.83
N SER A 591 -38.29 16.93 -19.66
CA SER A 591 -37.82 17.84 -20.72
C SER A 591 -37.06 19.04 -20.14
N ASP A 592 -37.57 19.66 -19.08
CA ASP A 592 -36.91 20.76 -18.36
C ASP A 592 -35.54 20.34 -17.81
N LEU A 593 -35.42 19.13 -17.26
CA LEU A 593 -34.14 18.61 -16.77
C LEU A 593 -33.12 18.42 -17.89
N MET A 594 -33.56 17.90 -19.05
CA MET A 594 -32.70 17.74 -20.21
C MET A 594 -32.24 19.10 -20.75
N GLU A 595 -33.08 20.13 -20.69
CA GLU A 595 -32.70 21.48 -21.06
C GLU A 595 -31.68 22.08 -20.09
N ILE A 596 -31.82 21.86 -18.78
CA ILE A 596 -30.81 22.26 -17.78
C ILE A 596 -29.45 21.60 -18.05
N ILE A 597 -29.45 20.32 -18.43
CA ILE A 597 -28.21 19.60 -18.76
C ILE A 597 -27.58 20.15 -20.04
N ARG A 598 -28.37 20.47 -21.07
CA ARG A 598 -27.86 21.01 -22.35
C ARG A 598 -27.39 22.45 -22.24
N SER A 599 -28.08 23.28 -21.46
CA SER A 599 -27.77 24.71 -21.30
C SER A 599 -26.53 24.96 -20.44
N ASN A 600 -26.16 24.03 -19.57
CA ASN A 600 -24.95 24.12 -18.77
C ASN A 600 -23.79 23.37 -19.46
N PRO A 601 -22.71 24.06 -19.87
CA PRO A 601 -21.62 23.44 -20.63
C PRO A 601 -20.91 22.31 -19.86
N ASP A 602 -20.77 22.43 -18.54
CA ASP A 602 -20.12 21.40 -17.73
C ASP A 602 -20.97 20.12 -17.65
N LEU A 603 -22.29 20.28 -17.49
CA LEU A 603 -23.23 19.16 -17.46
C LEU A 603 -23.40 18.51 -18.84
N ALA A 604 -23.38 19.31 -19.91
CA ALA A 604 -23.43 18.83 -21.30
C ALA A 604 -22.22 17.95 -21.63
N LEU A 605 -21.00 18.40 -21.28
CA LEU A 605 -19.78 17.61 -21.43
C LEU A 605 -19.83 16.30 -20.65
N MET A 606 -20.35 16.32 -19.40
CA MET A 606 -20.55 15.11 -18.61
C MET A 606 -21.56 14.16 -19.25
N HIS A 607 -22.67 14.69 -19.76
CA HIS A 607 -23.70 13.91 -20.46
C HIS A 607 -23.15 13.23 -21.71
N GLU A 608 -22.41 13.95 -22.56
CA GLU A 608 -21.78 13.40 -23.77
C GLU A 608 -20.74 12.32 -23.47
N ALA A 609 -19.92 12.50 -22.43
CA ALA A 609 -18.97 11.48 -21.99
C ALA A 609 -19.71 10.19 -21.56
N LEU A 610 -20.78 10.33 -20.78
CA LEU A 610 -21.57 9.20 -20.28
C LEU A 610 -22.41 8.50 -21.36
N GLU A 611 -22.91 9.21 -22.37
CA GLU A 611 -23.57 8.59 -23.53
C GLU A 611 -22.57 7.79 -24.38
N ARG A 612 -21.33 8.28 -24.55
CA ARG A 612 -20.25 7.55 -25.25
C ARG A 612 -19.83 6.26 -24.53
N ASP A 613 -19.72 6.28 -23.20
CA ASP A 613 -19.42 5.09 -22.39
C ASP A 613 -20.55 4.03 -22.48
N ASN A 614 -21.79 4.48 -22.64
CA ASN A 614 -22.94 3.57 -22.76
C ASN A 614 -23.09 2.99 -24.16
N SER A 615 -22.77 3.72 -25.22
CA SER A 615 -22.84 3.23 -26.60
C SER A 615 -21.79 2.15 -26.88
N THR A 616 -20.58 2.28 -26.31
CA THR A 616 -19.54 1.23 -26.33
C THR A 616 -19.98 -0.03 -25.60
N ARG A 617 -20.67 0.09 -24.45
CA ARG A 617 -21.27 -1.06 -23.75
C ARG A 617 -22.42 -1.72 -24.54
N SER A 618 -23.22 -0.95 -25.27
CA SER A 618 -24.33 -1.45 -26.10
C SER A 618 -23.84 -2.22 -27.33
N MET A 619 -22.74 -1.81 -27.96
CA MET A 619 -22.10 -2.59 -29.04
C MET A 619 -21.52 -3.92 -28.53
N ALA A 620 -20.92 -3.94 -27.34
CA ALA A 620 -20.42 -5.17 -26.72
C ALA A 620 -21.56 -6.13 -26.30
N GLY A 621 -22.77 -5.61 -26.06
CA GLY A 621 -23.96 -6.38 -25.69
C GLY A 621 -24.69 -7.06 -26.86
N LYS A 622 -24.51 -6.60 -28.11
CA LYS A 622 -25.20 -7.17 -29.28
C LYS A 622 -24.56 -8.46 -29.83
N HIS A 623 -23.36 -8.84 -29.39
CA HIS A 623 -22.70 -10.09 -29.80
C HIS A 623 -23.02 -11.32 -28.91
N LEU A 624 -23.94 -11.19 -27.95
CA LEU A 624 -24.20 -12.24 -26.94
C LEU A 624 -25.66 -12.70 -26.86
N ASN A 625 -26.39 -12.66 -27.99
CA ASN A 625 -27.68 -13.33 -28.11
C ASN A 625 -27.66 -14.31 -29.30
N CYS A 626 -27.11 -15.49 -29.07
CA CYS A 626 -27.55 -16.72 -29.72
C CYS A 626 -27.44 -17.85 -28.70
N GLY A 627 -28.57 -18.42 -28.32
CA GLY A 627 -28.67 -19.36 -27.22
C GLY A 627 -27.95 -20.68 -27.52
N HIS A 628 -27.10 -21.10 -26.59
CA HIS A 628 -26.96 -22.50 -26.18
C HIS A 628 -26.53 -22.52 -24.71
N SER A 629 -27.28 -23.29 -23.93
CA SER A 629 -26.98 -23.64 -22.54
C SER A 629 -25.55 -24.15 -22.37
N GLY A 630 -24.85 -23.68 -21.34
CA GLY A 630 -23.61 -24.33 -20.93
C GLY A 630 -22.72 -23.45 -20.08
N LYS A 631 -22.52 -23.89 -18.85
CA LYS A 631 -21.41 -23.62 -17.91
C LYS A 631 -20.13 -23.10 -18.62
N TYR A 632 -19.36 -22.23 -17.94
CA TYR A 632 -18.10 -21.58 -18.36
C TYR A 632 -18.23 -20.19 -19.01
N GLY A 633 -18.81 -19.21 -18.28
CA GLY A 633 -18.84 -17.80 -18.72
C GLY A 633 -18.16 -16.79 -17.78
N HIS A 634 -17.93 -17.13 -16.51
CA HIS A 634 -17.50 -16.12 -15.52
C HIS A 634 -15.97 -15.95 -15.41
N SER A 635 -15.17 -16.94 -15.83
CA SER A 635 -13.71 -16.87 -15.76
C SER A 635 -13.06 -16.14 -16.97
N GLN A 636 -13.74 -16.05 -18.12
CA GLN A 636 -13.18 -15.40 -19.32
C GLN A 636 -13.45 -13.89 -19.40
N ARG A 637 -14.52 -13.38 -18.76
CA ARG A 637 -14.77 -11.93 -18.69
C ARG A 637 -13.90 -11.23 -17.66
N LEU A 638 -13.55 -11.92 -16.56
CA LEU A 638 -12.54 -11.43 -15.61
C LEU A 638 -11.15 -11.45 -16.27
N ALA A 639 -10.81 -12.49 -17.04
CA ALA A 639 -9.56 -12.55 -17.79
C ALA A 639 -9.46 -11.45 -18.86
N GLY A 640 -10.51 -11.18 -19.65
CA GLY A 640 -10.49 -10.12 -20.67
C GLY A 640 -10.32 -8.71 -20.08
N HIS A 641 -10.98 -8.42 -18.96
CA HIS A 641 -10.81 -7.14 -18.25
C HIS A 641 -9.49 -7.06 -17.49
N MET A 642 -8.97 -8.18 -16.95
CA MET A 642 -7.63 -8.24 -16.36
C MET A 642 -6.52 -8.14 -17.41
N PHE A 643 -6.69 -8.67 -18.63
CA PHE A 643 -5.71 -8.53 -19.71
C PHE A 643 -5.68 -7.11 -20.29
N PHE A 644 -6.83 -6.44 -20.41
CA PHE A 644 -6.88 -5.03 -20.81
C PHE A 644 -6.36 -4.11 -19.70
N ALA A 645 -6.69 -4.40 -18.43
CA ALA A 645 -6.17 -3.65 -17.28
C ALA A 645 -4.66 -3.90 -17.05
N ALA A 646 -4.16 -5.11 -17.27
CA ALA A 646 -2.74 -5.43 -17.19
C ALA A 646 -1.95 -4.87 -18.38
N GLY A 647 -2.48 -4.92 -19.60
CA GLY A 647 -1.86 -4.29 -20.77
C GLY A 647 -1.79 -2.76 -20.65
N PHE A 648 -2.88 -2.14 -20.18
CA PHE A 648 -2.92 -0.71 -19.88
C PHE A 648 -2.04 -0.35 -18.68
N SER A 649 -2.00 -1.18 -17.64
CA SER A 649 -1.12 -0.99 -16.47
C SER A 649 0.35 -1.13 -16.83
N VAL A 650 0.73 -2.03 -17.75
CA VAL A 650 2.13 -2.20 -18.18
C VAL A 650 2.57 -1.06 -19.10
N HIS A 651 1.71 -0.60 -20.01
CA HIS A 651 2.01 0.59 -20.83
C HIS A 651 2.01 1.87 -19.98
N CYS A 652 1.05 2.05 -19.07
CA CYS A 652 1.04 3.18 -18.15
C CYS A 652 2.17 3.10 -17.13
N SER A 653 2.59 1.92 -16.65
CA SER A 653 3.73 1.79 -15.74
C SER A 653 5.06 2.04 -16.46
N THR A 654 5.19 1.65 -17.72
CA THR A 654 6.38 1.94 -18.53
C THR A 654 6.43 3.43 -18.89
N LEU A 655 5.30 4.03 -19.27
CA LEU A 655 5.20 5.47 -19.53
C LEU A 655 5.39 6.30 -18.24
N LEU A 656 4.85 5.86 -17.09
CA LEU A 656 5.16 6.45 -15.78
C LEU A 656 6.65 6.28 -15.48
N TYR A 657 7.25 5.10 -15.67
CA TYR A 657 8.65 4.87 -15.34
C TYR A 657 9.61 5.78 -16.13
N TYR A 658 9.27 6.17 -17.36
CA TYR A 658 10.05 7.14 -18.14
C TYR A 658 9.71 8.60 -17.84
N VAL A 659 8.48 8.94 -17.42
CA VAL A 659 8.04 10.32 -17.14
C VAL A 659 8.26 10.73 -15.67
N VAL A 660 8.21 9.77 -14.75
CA VAL A 660 8.33 9.96 -13.30
C VAL A 660 9.71 10.47 -12.90
N PRO A 661 10.85 9.97 -13.40
CA PRO A 661 12.16 10.49 -13.00
C PRO A 661 12.33 12.00 -13.23
N ASP A 662 12.01 12.47 -14.44
CA ASP A 662 12.07 13.90 -14.79
C ASP A 662 11.07 14.73 -13.97
N PHE A 663 9.86 14.22 -13.78
CA PHE A 663 8.84 14.85 -12.95
C PHE A 663 9.28 14.95 -11.47
N MET A 664 9.90 13.90 -10.94
CA MET A 664 10.39 13.83 -9.57
C MET A 664 11.60 14.75 -9.36
N GLN A 665 12.51 14.85 -10.34
CA GLN A 665 13.58 15.86 -10.30
C GLN A 665 13.03 17.29 -10.31
N HIS A 666 12.07 17.58 -11.19
CA HIS A 666 11.40 18.89 -11.23
C HIS A 666 10.67 19.21 -9.93
N THR A 667 10.05 18.20 -9.30
CA THR A 667 9.38 18.32 -8.00
C THR A 667 10.37 18.45 -6.85
N PHE A 668 11.55 17.84 -6.93
CA PHE A 668 12.60 17.99 -5.93
C PHE A 668 13.19 19.39 -5.97
N PHE A 669 13.58 19.91 -7.13
CA PHE A 669 14.22 21.22 -7.22
C PHE A 669 13.23 22.39 -7.03
N LEU A 670 11.93 22.20 -7.30
CA LEU A 670 10.91 23.26 -7.18
C LEU A 670 11.30 24.57 -7.89
N ASN A 671 12.08 24.46 -8.97
CA ASN A 671 12.66 25.60 -9.66
C ASN A 671 11.63 26.36 -10.54
N PHE A 672 10.44 25.77 -10.75
CA PHE A 672 9.29 26.43 -11.39
C PHE A 672 8.57 27.43 -10.47
N VAL A 673 8.88 27.45 -9.17
CA VAL A 673 8.38 28.45 -8.22
C VAL A 673 9.23 29.73 -8.29
N CYS A 674 9.58 30.14 -9.50
CA CYS A 674 10.22 31.42 -9.78
C CYS A 674 9.11 32.46 -9.95
N PHE A 675 9.10 33.51 -9.14
CA PHE A 675 8.19 34.63 -9.34
C PHE A 675 8.72 35.47 -10.52
N PRO A 676 7.99 35.60 -11.65
CA PRO A 676 8.53 36.14 -12.90
C PRO A 676 8.77 37.67 -12.91
N PHE A 677 8.91 38.31 -11.75
CA PHE A 677 8.99 39.77 -11.61
C PHE A 677 9.97 40.25 -10.52
N ASN A 678 10.87 39.39 -10.02
CA ASN A 678 11.86 39.82 -9.03
C ASN A 678 12.97 40.64 -9.71
N ASP A 679 13.19 41.87 -9.23
CA ASP A 679 14.34 42.68 -9.59
C ASP A 679 15.56 42.24 -8.77
N TYR A 680 16.50 41.51 -9.36
CA TYR A 680 17.71 41.05 -8.67
C TYR A 680 18.78 42.13 -8.51
N THR A 681 18.61 43.32 -9.11
CA THR A 681 19.60 44.40 -9.01
C THR A 681 19.45 45.21 -7.72
N ASN A 682 18.24 45.25 -7.15
CA ASN A 682 17.94 46.00 -5.94
C ASN A 682 17.90 45.10 -4.69
N LEU A 683 19.07 44.86 -4.08
CA LEU A 683 19.18 44.01 -2.88
C LEU A 683 18.39 44.57 -1.67
N THR A 684 18.30 45.90 -1.55
CA THR A 684 17.61 46.56 -0.41
C THR A 684 16.11 46.30 -0.40
N MET A 685 15.50 46.10 -1.58
CA MET A 685 14.09 45.77 -1.73
C MET A 685 13.70 44.48 -0.98
N TYR A 686 14.63 43.54 -0.81
CA TYR A 686 14.42 42.26 -0.13
C TYR A 686 14.92 42.25 1.32
N GLY A 687 15.31 43.42 1.85
CA GLY A 687 15.74 43.58 3.23
C GLY A 687 17.22 43.30 3.48
N VAL A 688 18.07 43.25 2.46
CA VAL A 688 19.54 43.28 2.63
C VAL A 688 19.96 44.69 3.04
N ARG A 689 20.66 44.82 4.17
CA ARG A 689 21.03 46.10 4.78
C ARG A 689 22.34 46.66 4.25
N SER A 690 23.27 45.78 3.91
CA SER A 690 24.58 46.16 3.39
C SER A 690 24.54 46.35 1.87
N THR A 691 25.33 47.29 1.39
CA THR A 691 25.59 47.54 -0.02
C THR A 691 26.12 46.27 -0.68
N GLY A 692 25.65 46.01 -1.90
CA GLY A 692 26.11 44.89 -2.69
C GLY A 692 25.79 45.08 -4.15
N ARG A 693 26.31 44.18 -4.98
CA ARG A 693 26.12 44.18 -6.42
C ARG A 693 25.54 42.86 -6.91
N ASN A 694 24.76 42.94 -7.98
CA ASN A 694 24.30 41.79 -8.74
C ASN A 694 25.16 41.65 -10.01
N PHE A 695 25.67 40.45 -10.28
CA PHE A 695 26.42 40.16 -11.48
C PHE A 695 26.17 38.71 -11.93
N TYR A 696 26.72 38.35 -13.08
CA TYR A 696 26.50 37.04 -13.67
C TYR A 696 27.81 36.35 -14.00
N LEU A 697 27.91 35.07 -13.64
CA LEU A 697 28.99 34.18 -14.07
C LEU A 697 28.53 33.37 -15.29
N MET A 698 29.40 33.25 -16.28
CA MET A 698 29.20 32.35 -17.41
C MET A 698 29.94 31.05 -17.10
N GLY A 699 29.28 29.89 -17.21
CA GLY A 699 29.93 28.60 -16.98
C GLY A 699 31.13 28.40 -17.90
N ASP A 700 32.22 27.80 -17.40
CA ASP A 700 33.42 27.46 -18.18
C ASP A 700 33.39 25.98 -18.61
N SER A 701 33.86 25.67 -19.83
CA SER A 701 33.77 24.34 -20.46
C SER A 701 34.85 23.33 -20.04
N THR A 702 35.56 23.56 -18.93
CA THR A 702 36.86 22.91 -18.69
C THR A 702 36.81 21.54 -17.98
N THR A 703 35.64 21.05 -17.55
CA THR A 703 35.56 19.80 -16.75
C THR A 703 34.62 18.70 -17.26
N SER A 704 33.89 18.87 -18.37
CA SER A 704 32.98 17.83 -18.89
C SER A 704 33.68 16.90 -19.89
N LYS A 705 33.96 15.66 -19.49
CA LYS A 705 34.41 14.55 -20.36
C LYS A 705 33.29 13.94 -21.22
N GLU A 706 32.10 14.54 -21.30
CA GLU A 706 31.00 14.07 -22.14
C GLU A 706 30.69 15.08 -23.24
N LYS A 707 31.21 14.80 -24.44
CA LYS A 707 30.80 15.45 -25.69
C LYS A 707 29.56 14.73 -26.21
N THR A 708 28.38 15.27 -25.96
CA THR A 708 27.21 15.01 -26.82
C THR A 708 26.76 16.31 -27.46
N ALA A 709 26.76 16.31 -28.79
CA ALA A 709 26.46 17.44 -29.63
C ALA A 709 24.96 17.76 -29.63
N SER A 710 24.57 18.79 -28.88
CA SER A 710 23.37 19.58 -29.15
C SER A 710 23.57 20.98 -28.60
N SER A 711 23.31 21.99 -29.43
CA SER A 711 23.52 23.42 -29.15
C SER A 711 22.93 23.84 -27.80
N CYS A 712 23.78 24.08 -26.80
CA CYS A 712 23.39 24.70 -25.54
C CYS A 712 24.39 25.79 -25.20
N SER A 713 23.88 27.01 -25.09
CA SER A 713 24.56 28.14 -24.46
C SER A 713 25.01 27.75 -23.05
N LEU A 714 26.23 28.14 -22.66
CA LEU A 714 26.73 27.98 -21.30
C LEU A 714 25.75 28.59 -20.29
N PRO A 715 25.47 27.94 -19.15
CA PRO A 715 24.52 28.46 -18.18
C PRO A 715 25.05 29.77 -17.57
N LYS A 716 24.17 30.77 -17.54
CA LYS A 716 24.36 32.08 -16.91
C LYS A 716 23.91 31.94 -15.46
N LEU A 717 24.79 32.20 -14.50
CA LEU A 717 24.50 32.10 -13.07
C LEU A 717 24.39 33.49 -12.44
N GLY A 718 23.26 33.81 -11.81
CA GLY A 718 23.06 35.03 -11.05
C GLY A 718 23.74 34.98 -9.69
N VAL A 719 24.48 36.04 -9.34
CA VAL A 719 25.27 36.14 -8.12
C VAL A 719 25.07 37.49 -7.45
N TRP A 720 24.85 37.47 -6.14
CA TRP A 720 24.94 38.63 -5.27
C TRP A 720 26.27 38.62 -4.53
N HIS A 721 26.98 39.75 -4.62
CA HIS A 721 28.10 40.06 -3.75
C HIS A 721 27.69 41.15 -2.76
N ILE A 722 27.57 40.77 -1.49
CA ILE A 722 27.16 41.64 -0.39
C ILE A 722 28.41 42.00 0.41
N LEU A 723 28.64 43.29 0.64
CA LEU A 723 29.83 43.77 1.31
C LEU A 723 29.76 43.56 2.83
N PRO A 724 30.92 43.44 3.51
CA PRO A 724 31.04 43.53 4.95
C PRO A 724 30.42 44.81 5.51
N ALA A 725 29.81 44.73 6.68
CA ALA A 725 29.15 45.88 7.30
C ALA A 725 30.12 47.03 7.61
N SER A 726 31.40 46.75 7.91
CA SER A 726 32.41 47.78 8.19
C SER A 726 32.69 48.71 7.01
N ILE A 727 32.68 48.17 5.78
CA ILE A 727 32.99 48.93 4.57
C ILE A 727 31.72 49.37 3.81
N SER A 728 30.58 48.71 4.06
CA SER A 728 29.34 48.96 3.33
C SER A 728 28.90 50.42 3.37
N ALA A 729 28.94 51.08 4.54
CA ALA A 729 28.47 52.47 4.67
C ALA A 729 29.33 53.46 3.86
N GLN A 730 30.64 53.20 3.73
CA GLN A 730 31.56 54.00 2.94
C GLN A 730 31.29 53.83 1.44
N PHE A 731 31.14 52.58 0.99
CA PHE A 731 30.86 52.27 -0.41
C PHE A 731 29.49 52.80 -0.87
N SER A 732 28.49 52.77 0.02
CA SER A 732 27.18 53.38 -0.25
C SER A 732 27.26 54.90 -0.42
N LYS A 733 28.07 55.60 0.40
CA LYS A 733 28.22 57.07 0.31
C LYS A 733 28.99 57.49 -0.94
N ASN A 734 29.93 56.65 -1.38
CA ASN A 734 30.78 56.95 -2.53
C ASN A 734 30.18 56.52 -3.88
N ASN A 735 28.97 55.93 -3.90
CA ASN A 735 28.37 55.33 -5.10
C ASN A 735 29.34 54.39 -5.83
N ALA A 736 29.98 53.49 -5.07
CA ALA A 736 31.06 52.65 -5.58
C ALA A 736 30.65 51.81 -6.81
N SER A 737 31.55 51.68 -7.79
CA SER A 737 31.31 50.91 -9.01
C SER A 737 31.33 49.40 -8.76
N HIS A 738 30.82 48.61 -9.71
CA HIS A 738 30.87 47.15 -9.63
C HIS A 738 32.32 46.62 -9.58
N GLU A 739 33.26 47.28 -10.26
CA GLU A 739 34.68 46.95 -10.25
C GLU A 739 35.35 47.30 -8.92
N GLU A 740 34.94 48.41 -8.28
CA GLU A 740 35.42 48.77 -6.93
C GLU A 740 34.96 47.77 -5.88
N MET A 741 33.69 47.35 -5.95
CA MET A 741 33.18 46.29 -5.09
C MET A 741 33.91 44.96 -5.36
N GLU A 742 34.18 44.60 -6.61
CA GLU A 742 34.95 43.39 -6.93
C GLU A 742 36.36 43.40 -6.34
N ARG A 743 37.08 44.51 -6.52
CA ARG A 743 38.43 44.68 -5.99
C ARG A 743 38.48 44.60 -4.46
N SER A 744 37.42 45.06 -3.79
CA SER A 744 37.32 44.97 -2.33
C SER A 744 37.41 43.54 -1.78
N LEU A 745 37.13 42.51 -2.61
CA LEU A 745 37.29 41.11 -2.23
C LEU A 745 38.75 40.77 -1.82
N ASP A 746 39.76 41.44 -2.37
CA ASP A 746 41.17 41.21 -2.01
C ASP A 746 41.83 42.37 -1.24
N GLU A 747 41.30 43.60 -1.35
CA GLU A 747 41.90 44.81 -0.76
C GLU A 747 41.72 44.93 0.79
N GLY A 748 40.86 44.12 1.43
CA GLY A 748 40.57 44.15 2.88
C GLY A 748 41.12 42.98 3.71
N SER A 749 40.89 42.94 5.03
CA SER A 749 41.21 41.77 5.87
C SER A 749 40.03 40.79 6.00
N GLN A 750 38.88 41.15 5.44
CA GLN A 750 37.64 40.42 5.53
C GLN A 750 37.69 39.11 4.73
N SER A 751 37.11 38.06 5.30
CA SER A 751 37.02 36.76 4.64
C SER A 751 35.78 36.67 3.76
N VAL A 752 35.72 35.66 2.90
CA VAL A 752 34.62 35.44 1.95
C VAL A 752 33.79 34.24 2.39
N VAL A 753 32.46 34.40 2.42
CA VAL A 753 31.50 33.31 2.60
C VAL A 753 30.77 33.09 1.27
N ILE A 754 30.88 31.87 0.74
CA ILE A 754 30.05 31.41 -0.38
C ILE A 754 28.81 30.74 0.19
N TYR A 755 27.64 31.28 -0.13
CA TYR A 755 26.36 30.75 0.33
C TYR A 755 25.65 29.95 -0.75
N LEU A 756 25.38 28.69 -0.43
CA LEU A 756 24.73 27.68 -1.28
C LEU A 756 23.34 27.37 -0.67
N HIS A 757 22.27 27.83 -1.34
CA HIS A 757 20.92 27.85 -0.78
C HIS A 757 20.20 26.49 -0.84
N GLY A 758 19.14 26.35 -0.03
CA GLY A 758 18.28 25.17 0.00
C GLY A 758 17.30 25.05 -1.17
N ASN A 759 16.47 24.00 -1.13
CA ASN A 759 15.39 23.76 -2.10
C ASN A 759 14.39 24.94 -2.13
N SER A 760 13.82 25.20 -3.32
CA SER A 760 12.75 26.17 -3.62
C SER A 760 13.19 27.63 -3.58
N PHE A 761 12.59 28.46 -4.44
CA PHE A 761 12.85 29.91 -4.54
C PHE A 761 14.32 30.28 -4.76
N ASP A 762 14.59 31.58 -4.84
CA ASP A 762 15.88 32.15 -5.26
C ASP A 762 16.56 32.99 -4.15
N ARG A 763 17.71 33.58 -4.45
CA ARG A 763 18.55 34.33 -3.51
C ARG A 763 17.85 35.52 -2.84
N THR A 764 16.70 35.98 -3.35
CA THR A 764 15.90 37.08 -2.78
C THR A 764 15.03 36.67 -1.59
N THR A 765 14.97 35.37 -1.25
CA THR A 765 14.06 34.88 -0.22
C THR A 765 14.39 35.46 1.17
N LYS A 766 13.41 36.07 1.83
CA LYS A 766 13.55 36.82 3.11
C LYS A 766 14.47 36.18 4.16
N HIS A 767 14.28 34.90 4.51
CA HIS A 767 15.12 34.23 5.53
C HIS A 767 16.60 34.14 5.12
N ARG A 768 16.90 34.04 3.82
CA ARG A 768 18.26 34.04 3.28
C ARG A 768 18.85 35.44 3.39
N CYS A 769 18.09 36.48 3.02
CA CYS A 769 18.50 37.88 3.20
C CYS A 769 18.79 38.22 4.66
N GLU A 770 18.00 37.71 5.61
CA GLU A 770 18.28 37.84 7.04
C GLU A 770 19.62 37.20 7.44
N LEU A 771 19.94 36.01 6.93
CA LEU A 771 21.25 35.38 7.15
C LEU A 771 22.38 36.18 6.49
N TYR A 772 22.19 36.71 5.28
CA TYR A 772 23.20 37.56 4.62
C TYR A 772 23.53 38.79 5.47
N ASN A 773 22.52 39.40 6.07
CA ASN A 773 22.72 40.53 6.99
C ASN A 773 23.53 40.12 8.22
N VAL A 774 23.27 38.93 8.77
CA VAL A 774 24.02 38.39 9.91
C VAL A 774 25.49 38.14 9.51
N LEU A 775 25.74 37.54 8.35
CA LEU A 775 27.10 37.29 7.85
C LEU A 775 27.85 38.58 7.51
N SER A 776 27.19 39.53 6.85
CA SER A 776 27.76 40.85 6.58
C SER A 776 28.07 41.62 7.88
N ALA A 777 27.20 41.52 8.89
CA ALA A 777 27.44 42.10 10.22
C ALA A 777 28.60 41.44 10.98
N MET A 778 28.94 40.19 10.66
CA MET A 778 30.18 39.54 11.12
C MET A 778 31.41 39.95 10.29
N ASP A 779 31.25 40.91 9.40
CA ASP A 779 32.29 41.47 8.55
C ASP A 779 32.82 40.52 7.46
N PHE A 780 31.95 39.67 6.91
CA PHE A 780 32.26 38.87 5.71
C PHE A 780 31.80 39.53 4.41
N HIS A 781 32.54 39.27 3.34
CA HIS A 781 31.96 39.32 2.01
C HIS A 781 31.05 38.10 1.81
N VAL A 782 29.81 38.30 1.39
CA VAL A 782 28.88 37.20 1.12
C VAL A 782 28.66 37.09 -0.38
N LEU A 783 29.02 35.94 -0.95
CA LEU A 783 28.74 35.56 -2.33
C LEU A 783 27.58 34.57 -2.35
N ALA A 784 26.38 35.03 -2.65
CA ALA A 784 25.18 34.21 -2.74
C ALA A 784 24.80 33.98 -4.20
N ILE A 785 24.70 32.72 -4.62
CA ILE A 785 24.37 32.35 -6.01
C ILE A 785 22.96 31.81 -6.12
N ASP A 786 22.36 31.86 -7.30
CA ASP A 786 21.27 30.95 -7.69
C ASP A 786 21.79 29.89 -8.66
N TYR A 787 21.49 28.63 -8.39
CA TYR A 787 21.84 27.51 -9.28
C TYR A 787 21.19 27.65 -10.65
N ARG A 788 21.73 26.96 -11.66
CA ARG A 788 21.11 26.89 -12.99
C ARG A 788 19.62 26.51 -12.89
N GLY A 789 18.78 27.31 -13.55
CA GLY A 789 17.32 27.15 -13.52
C GLY A 789 16.59 27.70 -12.30
N TYR A 790 17.28 28.36 -11.36
CA TYR A 790 16.69 29.14 -10.26
C TYR A 790 16.83 30.65 -10.52
N GLY A 791 15.89 31.43 -9.99
CA GLY A 791 15.92 32.88 -10.07
C GLY A 791 16.04 33.38 -11.52
N ASP A 792 17.05 34.21 -11.77
CA ASP A 792 17.45 34.71 -13.10
C ASP A 792 18.62 33.93 -13.73
N SER A 793 19.01 32.77 -13.17
CA SER A 793 20.00 31.87 -13.75
C SER A 793 19.40 30.99 -14.85
N SER A 794 20.12 30.81 -15.97
CA SER A 794 19.65 29.99 -17.09
C SER A 794 19.97 28.50 -16.90
N GLY A 795 19.33 27.64 -17.70
CA GLY A 795 19.56 26.19 -17.69
C GLY A 795 18.51 25.40 -16.89
N LYS A 796 18.79 24.11 -16.65
CA LYS A 796 17.95 23.20 -15.86
C LYS A 796 18.77 22.59 -14.72
N PRO A 797 18.23 22.50 -13.49
CA PRO A 797 18.95 21.96 -12.35
C PRO A 797 19.13 20.44 -12.46
N SER A 798 20.32 19.96 -12.11
CA SER A 798 20.65 18.55 -11.89
C SER A 798 21.71 18.47 -10.79
N GLU A 799 21.88 17.34 -10.12
CA GLU A 799 22.88 17.23 -9.05
C GLU A 799 24.30 17.57 -9.53
N ASN A 800 24.69 17.06 -10.70
CA ASN A 800 25.97 17.40 -11.33
C ASN A 800 26.03 18.88 -11.71
N GLY A 801 24.95 19.43 -12.26
CA GLY A 801 24.91 20.84 -12.64
C GLY A 801 25.04 21.79 -11.45
N LEU A 802 24.40 21.48 -10.32
CA LEU A 802 24.54 22.24 -9.08
C LEU A 802 25.97 22.17 -8.53
N ALA A 803 26.63 21.01 -8.64
CA ALA A 803 28.03 20.85 -8.24
C ALA A 803 28.97 21.69 -9.13
N GLU A 804 28.76 21.70 -10.44
CA GLU A 804 29.47 22.56 -11.38
C GLU A 804 29.27 24.06 -11.07
N ASP A 805 28.04 24.48 -10.78
CA ASP A 805 27.73 25.86 -10.44
C ASP A 805 28.46 26.29 -9.16
N ALA A 806 28.55 25.39 -8.18
CA ALA A 806 29.30 25.60 -6.94
C ALA A 806 30.82 25.70 -7.18
N HIS A 807 31.37 24.91 -8.10
CA HIS A 807 32.77 25.03 -8.54
C HIS A 807 33.05 26.35 -9.24
N ASN A 808 32.11 26.83 -10.08
CA ASN A 808 32.25 28.09 -10.80
C ASN A 808 32.35 29.27 -9.84
N ILE A 809 31.46 29.36 -8.84
CA ILE A 809 31.54 30.43 -7.85
C ILE A 809 32.78 30.30 -6.95
N TYR A 810 33.20 29.09 -6.59
CA TYR A 810 34.42 28.89 -5.79
C TYR A 810 35.66 29.32 -6.55
N THR A 811 35.76 28.95 -7.83
CA THR A 811 36.87 29.33 -8.71
C THR A 811 36.91 30.83 -8.91
N TYR A 812 35.76 31.46 -9.12
CA TYR A 812 35.64 32.92 -9.18
C TYR A 812 36.11 33.58 -7.87
N ALA A 813 35.59 33.13 -6.72
CA ALA A 813 35.95 33.68 -5.42
C ALA A 813 37.45 33.53 -5.13
N ARG A 814 38.03 32.35 -5.41
CA ARG A 814 39.46 32.11 -5.22
C ARG A 814 40.33 32.91 -6.19
N LYS A 815 39.86 33.16 -7.41
CA LYS A 815 40.57 34.00 -8.40
C LYS A 815 40.56 35.47 -7.99
N MET A 816 39.42 35.97 -7.51
CA MET A 816 39.26 37.37 -7.11
C MET A 816 39.85 37.65 -5.73
N ALA A 817 39.91 36.65 -4.85
CA ALA A 817 40.41 36.76 -3.48
C ALA A 817 41.46 35.66 -3.20
N PRO A 818 42.61 35.65 -3.90
CA PRO A 818 43.60 34.58 -3.80
C PRO A 818 44.15 34.43 -2.38
N SER A 819 44.29 35.55 -1.66
CA SER A 819 44.89 35.63 -0.33
C SER A 819 43.89 35.43 0.82
N LYS A 820 42.58 35.37 0.53
CA LYS A 820 41.55 35.36 1.57
C LYS A 820 41.13 33.97 2.00
N ASN A 821 40.69 33.88 3.25
CA ASN A 821 39.98 32.72 3.76
C ASN A 821 38.60 32.66 3.10
N ILE A 822 38.25 31.49 2.58
CA ILE A 822 36.97 31.23 1.93
C ILE A 822 36.24 30.19 2.77
N PHE A 823 35.02 30.51 3.18
CA PHE A 823 34.11 29.62 3.88
C PHE A 823 32.99 29.21 2.94
N VAL A 824 32.64 27.92 2.95
CA VAL A 824 31.50 27.42 2.18
C VAL A 824 30.35 27.13 3.14
N TRP A 825 29.22 27.81 2.94
CA TRP A 825 28.02 27.66 3.75
C TRP A 825 26.90 27.04 2.91
N GLY A 826 26.47 25.84 3.27
CA GLY A 826 25.32 25.18 2.67
C GLY A 826 24.12 25.18 3.60
N HIS A 827 22.92 25.44 3.07
CA HIS A 827 21.66 25.31 3.81
C HIS A 827 20.74 24.27 3.15
N SER A 828 20.19 23.33 3.92
CA SER A 828 19.25 22.31 3.43
C SER A 828 19.80 21.57 2.19
N MET A 829 19.14 21.57 1.02
CA MET A 829 19.70 21.01 -0.24
C MET A 829 21.13 21.48 -0.54
N GLY A 830 21.44 22.75 -0.23
CA GLY A 830 22.77 23.32 -0.41
C GLY A 830 23.86 22.65 0.42
N THR A 831 23.53 21.95 1.52
CA THR A 831 24.50 21.16 2.28
C THR A 831 25.03 19.99 1.45
N GLY A 832 24.19 19.37 0.62
CA GLY A 832 24.59 18.32 -0.32
C GLY A 832 25.59 18.83 -1.35
N VAL A 833 25.26 19.99 -1.96
CA VAL A 833 26.10 20.65 -2.95
C VAL A 833 27.45 21.09 -2.34
N ALA A 834 27.40 21.74 -1.18
CA ALA A 834 28.58 22.20 -0.45
C ALA A 834 29.50 21.02 -0.07
N SER A 835 28.92 19.93 0.43
CA SER A 835 29.66 18.72 0.80
C SER A 835 30.40 18.13 -0.40
N ARG A 836 29.73 18.04 -1.56
CA ARG A 836 30.33 17.53 -2.79
C ARG A 836 31.45 18.43 -3.31
N LEU A 837 31.21 19.74 -3.39
CA LEU A 837 32.21 20.74 -3.79
C LEU A 837 33.47 20.61 -2.92
N VAL A 838 33.32 20.66 -1.61
CA VAL A 838 34.45 20.65 -0.68
C VAL A 838 35.19 19.32 -0.69
N ALA A 839 34.48 18.21 -0.88
CA ALA A 839 35.12 16.89 -1.03
C ALA A 839 35.98 16.83 -2.30
N GLU A 840 35.47 17.31 -3.43
CA GLU A 840 36.23 17.36 -4.70
C GLU A 840 37.42 18.33 -4.62
N LEU A 841 37.26 19.46 -3.92
CA LEU A 841 38.37 20.38 -3.63
C LEU A 841 39.41 19.78 -2.68
N SER A 842 38.98 18.98 -1.70
CA SER A 842 39.87 18.29 -0.76
C SER A 842 40.74 17.27 -1.50
N ASP A 843 40.14 16.51 -2.42
CA ASP A 843 40.88 15.58 -3.29
C ASP A 843 41.91 16.32 -4.17
N ALA A 844 41.57 17.54 -4.62
CA ALA A 844 42.45 18.39 -5.40
C ALA A 844 43.44 19.23 -4.54
N SER A 845 43.46 19.06 -3.21
CA SER A 845 44.27 19.86 -2.27
C SER A 845 44.05 21.38 -2.40
N ARG A 846 42.80 21.79 -2.66
CA ARG A 846 42.34 23.18 -2.81
C ARG A 846 41.19 23.51 -1.85
N GLN A 847 41.17 22.86 -0.69
CA GLN A 847 40.08 22.97 0.27
C GLN A 847 39.87 24.42 0.77
N PRO A 848 38.61 24.82 1.06
CA PRO A 848 38.31 26.06 1.75
C PRO A 848 38.76 26.04 3.22
N GLU A 849 38.66 27.17 3.90
CA GLU A 849 39.05 27.33 5.30
C GLU A 849 38.14 26.52 6.24
N ALA A 850 36.82 26.52 5.98
CA ALA A 850 35.89 25.61 6.65
C ALA A 850 34.61 25.39 5.83
N LEU A 851 33.92 24.29 6.15
CA LEU A 851 32.60 23.94 5.63
C LEU A 851 31.55 24.11 6.73
N VAL A 852 30.53 24.93 6.48
CA VAL A 852 29.37 25.10 7.38
C VAL A 852 28.14 24.46 6.74
N LEU A 853 27.51 23.55 7.47
CA LEU A 853 26.32 22.83 7.06
C LEU A 853 25.16 23.19 7.99
N GLU A 854 24.20 23.94 7.48
CA GLU A 854 22.99 24.37 8.18
C GLU A 854 21.80 23.49 7.78
N SER A 855 21.16 22.88 8.78
CA SER A 855 20.09 21.90 8.61
C SER A 855 20.43 20.77 7.62
N PRO A 856 21.56 20.05 7.77
CA PRO A 856 21.97 19.06 6.78
C PRO A 856 21.24 17.73 6.90
N PHE A 857 21.40 16.93 5.86
CA PHE A 857 20.98 15.54 5.80
C PHE A 857 22.11 14.65 5.27
N ASN A 858 22.04 13.36 5.56
CA ASN A 858 23.08 12.42 5.17
C ASN A 858 23.00 11.99 3.70
N ASN A 859 21.81 11.68 3.20
CA ASN A 859 21.55 11.45 1.77
C ASN A 859 20.07 11.69 1.45
N LEU A 860 19.76 11.98 0.18
CA LEU A 860 18.39 12.31 -0.24
C LEU A 860 17.38 11.17 -0.01
N PRO A 861 17.72 9.88 -0.28
CA PRO A 861 16.83 8.76 0.04
C PRO A 861 16.38 8.74 1.51
N ASP A 862 17.30 8.96 2.46
CA ASP A 862 16.98 8.96 3.89
C ASP A 862 16.11 10.16 4.30
N VAL A 863 16.30 11.33 3.66
CA VAL A 863 15.38 12.47 3.83
C VAL A 863 13.98 12.08 3.41
N ILE A 864 13.80 11.54 2.21
CA ILE A 864 12.48 11.20 1.66
C ILE A 864 11.77 10.16 2.54
N ARG A 865 12.48 9.14 3.04
CA ARG A 865 11.90 8.13 3.95
C ARG A 865 11.41 8.71 5.27
N ARG A 866 11.94 9.84 5.71
CA ARG A 866 11.60 10.45 7.02
C ARG A 866 10.83 11.75 6.91
N HIS A 867 10.78 12.37 5.73
CA HIS A 867 10.13 13.66 5.50
C HIS A 867 8.62 13.59 5.80
N PRO A 868 8.00 14.61 6.42
CA PRO A 868 6.57 14.60 6.71
C PRO A 868 5.69 14.46 5.47
N PHE A 869 6.12 14.97 4.31
CA PHE A 869 5.41 14.81 3.04
C PHE A 869 5.25 13.35 2.60
N SER A 870 6.17 12.45 2.99
CA SER A 870 6.01 11.03 2.73
C SER A 870 5.19 10.32 3.80
N ALA A 871 4.86 10.96 4.93
CA ALA A 871 4.05 10.34 5.99
C ALA A 871 2.67 9.84 5.51
N PRO A 872 1.88 10.61 4.73
CA PRO A 872 0.65 10.10 4.11
C PRO A 872 0.85 8.83 3.29
N MET A 873 1.91 8.81 2.49
CA MET A 873 2.21 7.67 1.62
C MET A 873 2.72 6.49 2.45
N ARG A 874 3.55 6.73 3.47
CA ARG A 874 4.06 5.70 4.41
C ARG A 874 2.96 5.07 5.26
N MET A 875 1.94 5.84 5.62
CA MET A 875 0.84 5.37 6.46
C MET A 875 -0.19 4.54 5.70
N LEU A 876 -0.18 4.50 4.36
CA LEU A 876 -1.04 3.58 3.59
C LEU A 876 -0.74 2.11 3.94
N PRO A 877 -1.76 1.30 4.26
CA PRO A 877 -1.55 -0.07 4.70
C PRO A 877 -1.09 -0.93 3.53
N LEU A 878 -0.21 -1.90 3.82
CA LEU A 878 0.35 -2.91 2.91
C LEU A 878 1.37 -2.44 1.85
N PHE A 879 1.43 -1.15 1.47
CA PHE A 879 2.33 -0.71 0.38
C PHE A 879 3.01 0.65 0.56
N GLY A 880 2.75 1.37 1.65
CA GLY A 880 3.16 2.78 1.78
C GLY A 880 4.67 3.03 1.66
N HIS A 881 5.48 2.26 2.37
CA HIS A 881 6.94 2.31 2.27
C HIS A 881 7.44 1.79 0.92
N TYR A 882 6.85 0.71 0.40
CA TYR A 882 7.20 0.15 -0.91
C TYR A 882 6.97 1.12 -2.06
N ILE A 883 5.89 1.90 -2.01
CA ILE A 883 5.57 2.91 -3.01
C ILE A 883 6.63 4.03 -2.99
N VAL A 884 6.99 4.52 -1.80
CA VAL A 884 8.01 5.56 -1.65
C VAL A 884 9.39 5.05 -2.07
N ASP A 885 9.76 3.83 -1.70
CA ASP A 885 11.05 3.25 -2.11
C ASP A 885 11.11 3.00 -3.63
N LYS A 886 10.07 2.37 -4.21
CA LYS A 886 10.08 1.93 -5.61
C LYS A 886 9.74 2.99 -6.64
N PHE A 887 8.83 3.93 -6.32
CA PHE A 887 8.38 4.92 -7.31
C PHE A 887 8.94 6.32 -7.07
N VAL A 888 9.41 6.64 -5.86
CA VAL A 888 9.99 7.95 -5.55
C VAL A 888 11.51 7.85 -5.46
N ILE A 889 12.04 6.96 -4.62
CA ILE A 889 13.48 6.88 -4.37
C ILE A 889 14.21 6.24 -5.55
N GLU A 890 13.77 5.09 -6.06
CA GLU A 890 14.40 4.47 -7.24
C GLU A 890 14.38 5.39 -8.46
N SER A 891 13.29 6.13 -8.69
CA SER A 891 13.23 7.10 -9.80
C SER A 891 14.22 8.24 -9.61
N LEU A 892 14.33 8.82 -8.41
CA LEU A 892 15.33 9.85 -8.13
C LEU A 892 16.76 9.33 -8.24
N VAL A 893 17.04 8.13 -7.72
CA VAL A 893 18.35 7.48 -7.85
C VAL A 893 18.69 7.18 -9.31
N SER A 894 17.74 6.67 -10.10
CA SER A 894 17.91 6.41 -11.54
C SER A 894 18.15 7.69 -12.35
N SER A 895 17.63 8.83 -11.86
CA SER A 895 17.86 10.15 -12.45
C SER A 895 19.22 10.76 -12.05
N GLY A 896 19.99 10.06 -11.20
CA GLY A 896 21.28 10.51 -10.70
C GLY A 896 21.19 11.51 -9.55
N LEU A 897 20.02 11.62 -8.89
CA LEU A 897 19.77 12.55 -7.79
C LEU A 897 19.75 11.78 -6.45
N VAL A 898 20.90 11.74 -5.80
CA VAL A 898 21.16 10.95 -4.57
C VAL A 898 21.67 11.83 -3.43
N MET A 899 22.41 12.90 -3.72
CA MET A 899 23.01 13.84 -2.76
C MET A 899 23.70 13.12 -1.60
N SER A 900 24.75 12.36 -1.90
CA SER A 900 25.43 11.46 -0.92
C SER A 900 26.37 12.21 0.03
N SER A 901 25.85 13.13 0.85
CA SER A 901 26.65 13.91 1.81
C SER A 901 27.47 13.03 2.75
N ASP A 902 26.91 11.91 3.20
CA ASP A 902 27.60 10.90 4.01
C ASP A 902 28.89 10.39 3.37
N LYS A 903 28.90 10.14 2.06
CA LYS A 903 30.10 9.74 1.31
C LYS A 903 31.05 10.90 1.06
N HIS A 904 30.51 12.10 0.78
CA HIS A 904 31.33 13.28 0.51
C HIS A 904 32.10 13.73 1.75
N LEU A 905 31.46 13.77 2.93
CA LEU A 905 32.09 14.22 4.17
C LEU A 905 33.28 13.35 4.59
N GLN A 906 33.29 12.07 4.22
CA GLN A 906 34.43 11.19 4.50
C GLN A 906 35.73 11.64 3.80
N ARG A 907 35.63 12.45 2.74
CA ARG A 907 36.76 12.98 1.96
C ARG A 907 37.10 14.44 2.29
N VAL A 908 36.21 15.14 3.00
CA VAL A 908 36.45 16.55 3.38
C VAL A 908 37.61 16.62 4.37
N THR A 909 38.63 17.41 4.06
CA THR A 909 39.83 17.58 4.90
C THR A 909 39.82 18.86 5.72
N CYS A 910 39.10 19.90 5.28
CA CYS A 910 38.91 21.10 6.09
C CYS A 910 37.95 20.82 7.25
N PRO A 911 37.92 21.70 8.26
CA PRO A 911 37.03 21.52 9.38
C PRO A 911 35.56 21.76 9.02
N ILE A 912 34.67 21.06 9.72
CA ILE A 912 33.23 21.02 9.44
C ILE A 912 32.46 21.52 10.67
N LEU A 913 31.58 22.50 10.46
CA LEU A 913 30.59 22.95 11.44
C LEU A 913 29.19 22.52 10.98
N VAL A 914 28.51 21.74 11.79
CA VAL A 914 27.12 21.34 11.57
C VAL A 914 26.22 22.07 12.54
N LEU A 915 25.23 22.77 12.01
CA LEU A 915 24.21 23.52 12.75
C LEU A 915 22.84 22.90 12.49
N HIS A 916 22.10 22.51 13.53
CA HIS A 916 20.75 21.93 13.38
C HIS A 916 19.82 22.37 14.51
N ALA A 917 18.56 22.66 14.19
CA ALA A 917 17.54 22.94 15.20
C ALA A 917 16.75 21.66 15.51
N GLU A 918 16.54 21.37 16.80
CA GLU A 918 15.78 20.19 17.24
C GLU A 918 14.32 20.22 16.73
N ASP A 919 13.74 21.41 16.57
CA ASP A 919 12.40 21.65 16.03
C ASP A 919 12.34 21.74 14.49
N ASP A 920 13.35 21.25 13.77
CA ASP A 920 13.33 21.17 12.31
C ASP A 920 12.27 20.18 11.80
N HIS A 921 11.12 20.73 11.42
CA HIS A 921 9.99 20.00 10.85
C HIS A 921 10.20 19.53 9.39
N ILE A 922 11.29 19.89 8.71
CA ILE A 922 11.57 19.49 7.32
C ILE A 922 12.62 18.38 7.29
N ILE A 923 13.74 18.57 7.99
CA ILE A 923 14.84 17.61 8.06
C ILE A 923 15.01 17.14 9.51
N PRO A 924 14.62 15.91 9.84
CA PRO A 924 14.76 15.38 11.19
C PRO A 924 16.21 15.42 11.68
N VAL A 925 16.40 15.88 12.93
CA VAL A 925 17.71 16.04 13.58
C VAL A 925 18.57 14.77 13.56
N ASP A 926 17.93 13.60 13.56
CA ASP A 926 18.61 12.30 13.49
C ASP A 926 19.47 12.13 12.22
N LEU A 927 19.08 12.75 11.10
CA LEU A 927 19.84 12.68 9.86
C LEU A 927 21.13 13.50 9.95
N ALA A 928 21.08 14.65 10.62
CA ALA A 928 22.27 15.44 10.92
C ALA A 928 23.20 14.72 11.91
N LYS A 929 22.64 14.12 12.97
CA LYS A 929 23.40 13.30 13.94
C LYS A 929 24.09 12.12 13.25
N LYS A 930 23.39 11.43 12.35
CA LYS A 930 23.96 10.34 11.53
C LYS A 930 25.10 10.83 10.65
N LEU A 931 24.95 12.00 10.01
CA LEU A 931 26.00 12.59 9.17
C LEU A 931 27.25 12.97 9.99
N VAL A 932 27.05 13.53 11.19
CA VAL A 932 28.14 13.86 12.13
C VAL A 932 28.87 12.62 12.60
N ALA A 933 28.14 11.53 12.90
CA ALA A 933 28.73 10.25 13.25
C ALA A 933 29.63 9.73 12.11
N THR A 934 29.15 9.74 10.86
CA THR A 934 29.95 9.35 9.69
C THR A 934 31.23 10.18 9.55
N ALA A 935 31.15 11.49 9.73
CA ALA A 935 32.33 12.37 9.68
C ALA A 935 33.31 12.07 10.83
N SER A 936 32.80 11.80 12.02
CA SER A 936 33.61 11.45 13.21
C SER A 936 34.30 10.09 13.05
N GLU A 937 33.61 9.08 12.52
CA GLU A 937 34.16 7.76 12.21
C GLU A 937 35.28 7.85 11.17
N ALA A 938 35.12 8.71 10.17
CA ALA A 938 36.16 9.03 9.18
C ALA A 938 37.28 9.95 9.74
N LYS A 939 37.30 10.21 11.05
CA LYS A 939 38.28 11.04 11.77
C LYS A 939 38.36 12.47 11.23
N ARG A 940 37.24 13.03 10.76
CA ARG A 940 37.17 14.41 10.28
C ARG A 940 36.96 15.37 11.45
N GLN A 941 37.49 16.58 11.32
CA GLN A 941 37.30 17.62 12.33
C GLN A 941 35.89 18.18 12.20
N VAL A 942 34.93 17.48 12.78
CA VAL A 942 33.52 17.87 12.78
C VAL A 942 33.11 18.39 14.16
N LYS A 943 32.39 19.50 14.15
CA LYS A 943 31.70 20.02 15.32
C LYS A 943 30.22 20.09 15.05
N TYR A 944 29.44 19.59 15.99
CA TYR A 944 27.99 19.63 15.94
C TYR A 944 27.44 20.61 16.98
N VAL A 945 26.53 21.48 16.55
CA VAL A 945 25.78 22.38 17.41
C VAL A 945 24.29 22.16 17.15
N GLU A 946 23.62 21.64 18.17
CA GLU A 946 22.18 21.43 18.19
C GLU A 946 21.51 22.57 18.98
N PHE A 947 20.44 23.14 18.42
CA PHE A 947 19.67 24.20 19.07
C PHE A 947 18.35 23.63 19.60
N GLU A 948 18.10 23.86 20.89
CA GLU A 948 16.93 23.33 21.62
C GLU A 948 15.59 23.78 21.00
N ALA A 949 14.61 22.86 20.97
CA ALA A 949 13.32 23.06 20.32
C ALA A 949 12.51 24.25 20.85
N HIS A 950 12.65 24.61 22.13
CA HIS A 950 11.93 25.73 22.75
C HIS A 950 12.27 27.09 22.10
N ARG A 951 13.35 27.16 21.31
CA ARG A 951 13.81 28.38 20.63
C ARG A 951 13.04 28.68 19.33
N GLN A 952 12.22 27.74 18.85
CA GLN A 952 11.35 27.91 17.68
C GLN A 952 12.11 28.34 16.41
N LEU A 953 13.31 27.78 16.19
CA LEU A 953 14.18 28.16 15.07
C LEU A 953 13.81 27.41 13.78
N MET A 954 13.19 26.24 13.92
CA MET A 954 12.66 25.44 12.80
C MET A 954 13.75 25.19 11.72
N HIS A 955 13.34 24.91 10.49
CA HIS A 955 14.26 24.58 9.39
C HIS A 955 15.12 25.76 8.87
N LYS A 956 14.71 27.01 9.10
CA LYS A 956 15.20 28.18 8.34
C LYS A 956 15.66 29.38 9.18
N TYR A 957 15.56 29.32 10.50
CA TYR A 957 15.78 30.49 11.36
C TYR A 957 16.90 30.29 12.39
N ILE A 958 17.86 29.39 12.13
CA ILE A 958 18.99 29.14 13.04
C ILE A 958 19.82 30.42 13.27
N HIS A 959 19.92 31.30 12.27
CA HIS A 959 20.58 32.61 12.39
C HIS A 959 19.97 33.53 13.45
N ARG A 960 18.73 33.27 13.90
CA ARG A 960 18.04 34.06 14.94
C ARG A 960 18.36 33.61 16.37
N ALA A 961 19.14 32.53 16.55
CA ALA A 961 19.44 32.01 17.88
C ALA A 961 20.21 33.04 18.74
N ARG A 962 19.73 33.31 19.97
CA ARG A 962 20.51 34.05 20.98
C ARG A 962 21.83 33.30 21.20
N ASN A 963 22.95 33.96 20.94
CA ASN A 963 24.32 33.40 20.91
C ASN A 963 24.72 32.61 19.64
N PHE A 964 24.03 32.76 18.51
CA PHE A 964 24.50 32.24 17.20
C PHE A 964 25.99 32.54 16.97
N LEU A 965 26.38 33.78 17.28
CA LEU A 965 27.74 34.29 17.29
C LEU A 965 28.69 33.54 18.26
N LYS A 966 28.24 33.26 19.50
CA LYS A 966 29.08 32.60 20.52
C LYS A 966 29.34 31.13 20.19
N TYR A 967 28.35 30.40 19.69
CA TYR A 967 28.47 28.98 19.34
C TYR A 967 29.22 28.74 18.03
N SER A 968 29.13 29.68 17.09
CA SER A 968 30.02 29.72 15.93
C SER A 968 31.47 29.90 16.41
N MET A 969 31.77 30.96 17.18
CA MET A 969 33.14 31.38 17.50
C MET A 969 33.91 30.56 18.56
N THR A 970 33.28 29.92 19.54
CA THR A 970 34.03 29.42 20.74
C THR A 970 34.42 27.95 20.75
N SER A 971 33.92 27.13 19.82
CA SER A 971 33.98 25.66 20.06
C SER A 971 34.43 24.80 18.87
N CYS A 972 34.96 25.40 17.80
CA CYS A 972 35.74 24.72 16.76
C CYS A 972 37.06 25.49 16.50
N PRO A 973 38.25 24.86 16.43
CA PRO A 973 39.48 25.54 16.03
C PRO A 973 39.38 26.19 14.63
N ALA A 974 38.54 25.61 13.78
CA ALA A 974 38.16 26.10 12.45
C ALA A 974 37.49 27.48 12.39
N VAL A 975 36.93 27.93 13.50
CA VAL A 975 36.03 29.09 13.55
C VAL A 975 36.65 30.26 14.33
N LYS A 976 37.91 30.14 14.76
CA LYS A 976 38.65 31.26 15.38
C LYS A 976 38.81 32.47 14.45
N CYS A 977 38.67 32.29 13.13
CA CYS A 977 38.71 33.37 12.15
C CYS A 977 37.38 34.12 11.95
N LEU A 978 36.25 33.70 12.54
CA LEU A 978 34.96 34.38 12.33
C LEU A 978 34.66 35.53 13.33
N ALA A 979 35.65 36.04 14.05
CA ALA A 979 35.46 37.00 15.14
C ALA A 979 35.47 38.47 14.65
N GLY A 980 34.28 39.02 14.35
CA GLY A 980 34.01 40.46 14.27
C GLY A 980 33.30 41.02 15.52
N PRO A 981 33.25 42.36 15.74
CA PRO A 981 32.74 42.97 16.98
C PRO A 981 31.24 42.72 17.20
N ARG A 982 30.85 42.50 18.47
CA ARG A 982 29.47 42.19 18.90
C ARG A 982 28.50 43.36 18.66
N ILE A 983 27.38 43.09 17.99
CA ILE A 983 26.21 43.98 17.92
C ILE A 983 24.98 43.20 18.39
N GLU A 984 24.28 43.70 19.42
CA GLU A 984 22.99 43.20 19.88
C GLU A 984 21.86 43.88 19.09
N ILE A 985 20.88 43.11 18.59
CA ILE A 985 19.70 43.64 17.89
C ILE A 985 18.45 42.98 18.48
N GLU A 986 17.52 43.80 18.96
CA GLU A 986 16.17 43.39 19.39
C GLU A 986 15.15 43.41 18.24
N PHE A 987 14.06 42.64 18.45
CA PHE A 987 12.64 42.93 18.16
C PHE A 987 11.79 42.09 17.16
N VAL A 988 10.56 41.85 17.67
CA VAL A 988 9.19 41.68 17.13
C VAL A 988 8.76 40.45 16.29
N PHE A 989 7.76 39.76 16.86
CA PHE A 989 6.84 38.76 16.31
C PHE A 989 5.97 39.27 15.14
N LEU A 990 5.69 38.45 14.11
CA LEU A 990 4.34 38.24 13.58
C LEU A 990 4.25 37.05 12.60
N SER A 991 3.01 36.66 12.31
CA SER A 991 2.45 35.32 12.10
C SER A 991 2.32 34.78 10.66
N LYS A 992 2.03 33.46 10.59
CA LYS A 992 1.11 32.72 9.68
C LYS A 992 1.18 33.03 8.17
N ASN A 993 1.64 32.05 7.37
CA ASN A 993 1.07 31.66 6.06
C ASN A 993 1.95 30.58 5.39
N LEU A 994 1.67 29.30 5.66
CA LEU A 994 2.34 28.17 4.98
C LEU A 994 1.40 27.31 4.11
N LEU A 995 0.08 27.43 4.30
CA LEU A 995 -0.90 26.60 3.58
C LEU A 995 -1.27 27.16 2.18
N PHE A 996 -1.00 28.45 1.94
CA PHE A 996 -1.38 29.12 0.69
C PHE A 996 -0.43 28.82 -0.49
N LEU A 997 0.78 28.35 -0.20
CA LEU A 997 1.83 28.14 -1.21
C LEU A 997 1.75 26.74 -1.85
N PHE A 998 1.22 25.75 -1.11
CA PHE A 998 1.11 24.37 -1.57
C PHE A 998 0.01 24.20 -2.62
N VAL A 999 -1.09 24.95 -2.50
CA VAL A 999 -2.25 24.87 -3.41
C VAL A 999 -1.96 25.51 -4.78
N LYS A 1000 -1.06 26.50 -4.85
CA LYS A 1000 -0.70 27.14 -6.13
C LYS A 1000 0.27 26.29 -6.98
N CYS A 1001 1.11 25.45 -6.37
CA CYS A 1001 2.06 24.61 -7.13
C CYS A 1001 1.37 23.51 -7.94
N VAL A 1002 0.21 23.00 -7.49
CA VAL A 1002 -0.56 21.96 -8.20
C VAL A 1002 -1.29 22.53 -9.43
N LEU A 1003 -1.51 23.85 -9.49
CA LEU A 1003 -2.26 24.51 -10.56
C LEU A 1003 -1.43 24.80 -11.84
N VAL A 1004 -0.13 24.50 -11.87
CA VAL A 1004 0.77 24.83 -13.02
C VAL A 1004 1.11 23.59 -13.88
N MET A 1005 0.68 22.40 -13.50
CA MET A 1005 0.98 21.17 -14.27
C MET A 1005 -0.03 20.85 -15.37
N SER A 1006 0.45 20.28 -16.48
CA SER A 1006 -0.33 19.95 -17.68
C SER A 1006 -1.46 18.93 -17.41
N GLN A 1007 -2.52 19.04 -18.21
CA GLN A 1007 -3.82 18.38 -18.01
C GLN A 1007 -3.75 16.84 -17.88
N SER A 1008 -2.75 16.20 -18.50
CA SER A 1008 -2.64 14.74 -18.54
C SER A 1008 -2.01 14.13 -17.28
N ILE A 1009 -1.26 14.90 -16.48
CA ILE A 1009 -0.61 14.43 -15.23
C ILE A 1009 -1.54 14.67 -14.01
N ARG A 1010 -2.48 15.63 -14.10
CA ARG A 1010 -3.42 15.98 -13.01
C ARG A 1010 -4.35 14.84 -12.59
N LEU A 1011 -4.80 14.01 -13.53
CA LEU A 1011 -5.80 12.98 -13.27
C LEU A 1011 -5.24 11.77 -12.51
N CYS A 1012 -3.96 11.44 -12.69
CA CYS A 1012 -3.37 10.25 -12.06
C CYS A 1012 -2.81 10.53 -10.65
N LEU A 1013 -2.28 11.74 -10.41
CA LEU A 1013 -1.75 12.13 -9.10
C LEU A 1013 -2.84 12.57 -8.10
N CYS A 1014 -3.95 13.15 -8.58
CA CYS A 1014 -5.03 13.59 -7.69
C CYS A 1014 -5.75 12.41 -7.03
N ASP A 1015 -6.02 11.32 -7.75
CA ASP A 1015 -6.69 10.14 -7.17
C ASP A 1015 -5.82 9.41 -6.13
N PHE A 1016 -4.49 9.38 -6.34
CA PHE A 1016 -3.54 8.75 -5.42
C PHE A 1016 -3.37 9.56 -4.11
N ILE A 1017 -3.31 10.89 -4.23
CA ILE A 1017 -3.18 11.80 -3.07
C ILE A 1017 -4.51 11.89 -2.30
N PHE A 1018 -5.66 11.80 -2.99
CA PHE A 1018 -6.98 11.83 -2.35
C PHE A 1018 -7.27 10.56 -1.55
N GLN A 1019 -6.84 9.39 -2.03
CA GLN A 1019 -6.89 8.15 -1.26
C GLN A 1019 -5.93 8.14 -0.07
N ALA A 1020 -4.72 8.72 -0.20
CA ALA A 1020 -3.76 8.85 0.90
C ALA A 1020 -4.24 9.81 2.01
N PHE A 1021 -4.89 10.93 1.66
CA PHE A 1021 -5.45 11.88 2.64
C PHE A 1021 -6.75 11.36 3.30
N SER A 1022 -7.60 10.65 2.57
CA SER A 1022 -8.80 9.98 3.11
C SER A 1022 -8.45 8.86 4.10
N PHE A 1023 -7.28 8.22 3.90
CA PHE A 1023 -6.75 7.21 4.81
C PHE A 1023 -6.11 7.82 6.06
N LEU A 1024 -5.32 8.90 5.92
CA LEU A 1024 -4.76 9.64 7.07
C LEU A 1024 -5.81 10.30 7.97
N TYR A 1025 -6.90 10.82 7.39
CA TYR A 1025 -7.97 11.45 8.16
C TYR A 1025 -8.78 10.44 9.01
N ARG A 1026 -8.81 9.15 8.61
CA ARG A 1026 -9.43 8.08 9.41
C ARG A 1026 -8.53 7.56 10.53
N LEU A 1027 -7.22 7.82 10.48
CA LEU A 1027 -6.25 7.41 11.50
C LEU A 1027 -6.01 8.47 12.59
N SER A 1028 -6.56 9.69 12.46
CA SER A 1028 -6.32 10.79 13.38
C SER A 1028 -7.47 11.08 14.37
N GLN A 1029 -8.38 10.13 14.62
CA GLN A 1029 -9.40 10.23 15.67
C GLN A 1029 -8.99 9.30 16.84
N PRO A 1030 -8.56 9.86 17.99
CA PRO A 1030 -8.24 9.08 19.17
C PRO A 1030 -9.51 8.72 19.96
N CYS A 1031 -9.70 7.43 20.27
CA CYS A 1031 -10.59 7.02 21.35
C CYS A 1031 -9.83 7.10 22.69
N GLY A 1032 -10.33 7.93 23.61
CA GLY A 1032 -10.23 7.73 25.05
C GLY A 1032 -8.91 8.14 25.74
N LEU A 1033 -8.85 9.37 26.23
CA LEU A 1033 -8.12 9.73 27.45
C LEU A 1033 -8.83 10.91 28.13
N GLU A 1034 -10.03 10.65 28.63
CA GLU A 1034 -10.55 11.30 29.84
C GLU A 1034 -9.87 10.59 31.02
N GLU A 1035 -8.81 11.19 31.55
CA GLU A 1035 -8.32 11.09 32.94
C GLU A 1035 -6.84 11.53 32.96
N MET A 1036 -6.62 12.84 33.13
CA MET A 1036 -5.58 13.42 33.99
C MET A 1036 -5.56 14.93 33.82
N ILE A 1037 -5.68 15.64 34.95
CA ILE A 1037 -5.46 17.08 35.22
C ILE A 1037 -6.74 17.93 35.02
N ILE A 1038 -7.42 18.53 36.03
CA ILE A 1038 -7.01 19.14 37.32
C ILE A 1038 -5.62 19.77 37.31
#